data_AF-A0AAX2HFN5-F1
#
_entry.id   AF-A0AAX2HFN5-F1
#
_cell.length_a   1.000
_cell.length_b   1.000
_cell.length_c   1.000
_cell.angle_alpha   90.00
_cell.angle_beta   90.00
_cell.angle_gamma   90.00
#
_symmetry.space_group_name_H-M   'P 1'
#
loop_
_entity.id
_entity.type
_entity.pdbx_description
1 polymer ?
#
loop_
_entity_poly.entity_id
_entity_poly.type
_entity_poly.pdbx_seq_one_letter_code
_entity_poly.pdbx_strand_id
1 'polypeptide(L)'
;MADWQTLDPEAAREAEKYENPIPSRELILQHLAERGSPAAREQLVEEFGLTTEDQIEALRRRLRAMERDAQLIYTRRGTYAPVDKLDLILGRISGHRDGFGFLIPDDGSDDLFMSPAQMRLVFDGDRALARVSGLDRRGRREGVIVEVVSRAHETIVGRYFEEGGIGFVVADNPKIQQEVLVTPGRNAGAKVGQFVEVKITHWPTPRFQPQGDVLEVVGNYMAPGMEIDIALRTYDIPHVWPEGVVKEARRLKPEVEEKDKEKRIDLRHLPFVTIDGEDARDFDDAVFCEAKPGKLRLFSGGWKLYVAIADVSSYVKIGSALDAEAQVRGNSVYFPERVIPMLPEELSNGLCSLNPKVDRLAMVCEMTISKTGEMTDYQFYEAVIHSQARLTYNKVSTMLEHAKTSEAKQLRSEYADVVPHLKQLYSLYKVLLAARHTRGAIDFETQETRIIFGSDRKIAEIRPTTRNDAHKLIEECMLAANVATAEFLKKHEIPALYRVHDGPPPERLEKLRAFLGELGLTLHKGKDGPTPKDYQALLASIKDRPDFHLIQTVMLRSLSQAVYSADNQGHFGLNYEAYTHFTSPIRRYPDLLTHRAIRSVIHSKMDTPHVRRAGAMTIPKARIYPYDEAALEQLGEQCSMSERRADEATRDVTNWLKCEFMKDRVGESFPGVVTAVTGFGLFVELTDIYVEGLVHVTALPGDYYHFDPVHHRLAGERTGRSFRLGDTVEVRVMRVDLDERKIDFEMAEKTLSAPIGRKNRGAEKPAAKSTKPAGKPSGYDTEKVAEPAKAPRRAPAKSSKNSDDAYRPSDAAAKNAELRKSRELKQALLSESKNGGRTSAPGKSGRAAPAKDAGKPSKPSKHRKGPPKSGAAPAAKSGGSRKPKAKS
;
A
#
# COMPACT_ATOMS: atom_id res chain seq x y z
N MET A 1 17.35 47.79 -27.07
CA MET A 1 17.19 46.32 -26.98
C MET A 1 17.03 46.00 -25.50
N ALA A 2 16.15 45.07 -25.14
CA ALA A 2 15.99 44.66 -23.75
C ALA A 2 17.20 43.79 -23.36
N ASP A 3 17.94 44.21 -22.34
CA ASP A 3 19.15 43.51 -21.88
C ASP A 3 18.78 42.38 -20.91
N TRP A 4 18.02 41.40 -21.41
CA TRP A 4 17.66 40.22 -20.64
C TRP A 4 18.90 39.41 -20.22
N GLN A 5 20.03 39.57 -20.91
CA GLN A 5 21.27 38.84 -20.64
C GLN A 5 21.99 39.31 -19.37
N THR A 6 21.73 40.53 -18.89
CA THR A 6 22.19 41.01 -17.56
C THR A 6 21.10 40.96 -16.48
N LEU A 7 19.84 40.77 -16.86
CA LEU A 7 18.70 40.63 -15.94
C LEU A 7 18.38 39.17 -15.58
N ASP A 8 18.76 38.21 -16.42
CA ASP A 8 18.55 36.78 -16.18
C ASP A 8 19.62 36.24 -15.22
N PRO A 9 19.28 35.82 -13.97
CA PRO A 9 20.25 35.30 -13.02
C PRO A 9 20.93 34.01 -13.50
N GLU A 10 20.31 33.30 -14.46
CA GLU A 10 20.77 32.02 -14.99
C GLU A 10 21.34 32.15 -16.42
N ALA A 11 21.58 33.37 -16.92
CA ALA A 11 22.09 33.63 -18.27
C ALA A 11 23.33 32.79 -18.62
N ALA A 12 24.29 32.69 -17.69
CA ALA A 12 25.51 31.91 -17.85
C ALA A 12 25.22 30.40 -17.96
N ARG A 13 24.31 29.88 -17.12
CA ARG A 13 23.89 28.48 -17.11
C ARG A 13 23.21 28.07 -18.42
N GLU A 14 22.47 28.98 -19.03
CA GLU A 14 21.82 28.73 -20.33
C GLU A 14 22.82 28.87 -21.49
N ALA A 15 23.77 29.81 -21.42
CA ALA A 15 24.83 29.98 -22.42
C ALA A 15 25.84 28.81 -22.46
N GLU A 16 26.08 28.12 -21.34
CA GLU A 16 26.87 26.87 -21.32
C GLU A 16 26.18 25.68 -22.02
N LYS A 17 24.85 25.74 -22.19
CA LYS A 17 24.03 24.61 -22.68
C LYS A 17 23.54 24.77 -24.12
N TYR A 18 23.46 26.00 -24.64
CA TYR A 18 22.86 26.29 -25.94
C TYR A 18 23.65 27.37 -26.70
N GLU A 19 23.95 27.11 -27.98
CA GLU A 19 24.69 28.05 -28.86
C GLU A 19 23.93 29.38 -29.09
N ASN A 20 22.59 29.34 -29.03
CA ASN A 20 21.70 30.49 -29.09
C ASN A 20 20.83 30.55 -27.82
N PRO A 21 21.32 31.13 -26.71
CA PRO A 21 20.56 31.22 -25.46
C PRO A 21 19.38 32.20 -25.57
N ILE A 22 18.38 31.98 -24.72
CA ILE A 22 17.15 32.77 -24.56
C ILE A 22 16.80 32.88 -23.06
N PRO A 23 15.94 33.83 -22.64
CA PRO A 23 15.53 34.00 -21.23
C PRO A 23 15.17 32.69 -20.53
N SER A 24 15.69 32.50 -19.32
CA SER A 24 15.44 31.36 -18.43
C SER A 24 13.96 31.20 -18.07
N ARG A 25 13.58 30.03 -17.54
CA ARG A 25 12.19 29.81 -17.06
C ARG A 25 11.90 30.77 -15.91
N GLU A 26 12.92 30.97 -15.09
CA GLU A 26 12.99 31.82 -13.92
C GLU A 26 12.74 33.31 -14.30
N LEU A 27 13.47 33.86 -15.28
CA LEU A 27 13.24 35.23 -15.76
C LEU A 27 11.87 35.37 -16.45
N ILE A 28 11.42 34.37 -17.23
CA ILE A 28 10.09 34.41 -17.87
C ILE A 28 8.96 34.48 -16.82
N LEU A 29 9.08 33.71 -15.73
CA LEU A 29 8.12 33.73 -14.62
C LEU A 29 8.16 35.06 -13.86
N GLN A 30 9.36 35.55 -13.53
CA GLN A 30 9.55 36.84 -12.86
C GLN A 30 8.95 38.00 -13.68
N HIS A 31 9.32 38.11 -14.96
CA HIS A 31 8.83 39.15 -15.86
C HIS A 31 7.30 39.13 -15.99
N LEU A 32 6.69 37.96 -16.16
CA LEU A 32 5.23 37.81 -16.18
C LEU A 32 4.57 38.16 -14.84
N ALA A 33 5.23 37.91 -13.71
CA ALA A 33 4.75 38.26 -12.38
C ALA A 33 4.83 39.78 -12.10
N GLU A 34 5.90 40.45 -12.55
CA GLU A 34 6.10 41.91 -12.43
C GLU A 34 5.18 42.70 -13.38
N ARG A 35 4.97 42.19 -14.60
CA ARG A 35 4.04 42.73 -15.61
C ARG A 35 2.58 42.74 -15.17
N GLY A 36 2.24 41.99 -14.12
CA GLY A 36 0.92 41.96 -13.47
C GLY A 36 -0.25 41.56 -14.38
N SER A 37 0.03 41.07 -15.59
CA SER A 37 -0.97 40.82 -16.63
C SER A 37 -0.48 39.82 -17.69
N PRO A 38 -1.34 38.91 -18.19
CA PRO A 38 -0.94 37.89 -19.17
C PRO A 38 -0.38 38.47 -20.47
N ALA A 39 0.66 37.85 -21.03
CA ALA A 39 1.34 38.30 -22.25
C ALA A 39 1.14 37.35 -23.43
N ALA A 40 0.91 37.87 -24.64
CA ALA A 40 1.01 37.05 -25.85
C ALA A 40 2.46 36.62 -26.10
N ARG A 41 2.70 35.51 -26.83
CA ARG A 41 4.06 35.09 -27.21
C ARG A 41 4.79 36.20 -27.96
N GLU A 42 4.07 36.89 -28.84
CA GLU A 42 4.56 37.98 -29.68
C GLU A 42 4.97 39.20 -28.83
N GLN A 43 4.24 39.46 -27.73
CA GLN A 43 4.62 40.46 -26.74
C GLN A 43 5.88 40.04 -25.98
N LEU A 44 6.02 38.79 -25.57
CA LEU A 44 7.25 38.30 -24.92
C LEU A 44 8.47 38.33 -25.87
N VAL A 45 8.28 38.08 -27.16
CA VAL A 45 9.33 38.25 -28.19
C VAL A 45 9.81 39.69 -28.28
N GLU A 46 8.88 40.66 -28.27
CA GLU A 46 9.18 42.10 -28.31
C GLU A 46 9.79 42.60 -26.98
N GLU A 47 9.19 42.23 -25.85
CA GLU A 47 9.60 42.61 -24.49
C GLU A 47 11.00 42.06 -24.13
N PHE A 48 11.36 40.86 -24.60
CA PHE A 48 12.73 40.32 -24.47
C PHE A 48 13.64 40.63 -25.68
N GLY A 49 13.18 41.36 -26.69
CA GLY A 49 13.99 41.77 -27.84
C GLY A 49 14.56 40.61 -28.69
N LEU A 50 13.86 39.47 -28.76
CA LEU A 50 14.28 38.32 -29.56
C LEU A 50 14.03 38.58 -31.05
N THR A 51 15.04 38.36 -31.90
CA THR A 51 15.02 38.84 -33.30
C THR A 51 15.34 37.78 -34.35
N THR A 52 15.88 36.62 -33.97
CA THR A 52 16.15 35.51 -34.90
C THR A 52 15.04 34.46 -34.88
N GLU A 53 14.82 33.76 -35.99
CA GLU A 53 13.82 32.68 -36.06
C GLU A 53 14.10 31.57 -35.03
N ASP A 54 15.38 31.23 -34.82
CA ASP A 54 15.82 30.27 -33.81
C ASP A 54 15.43 30.70 -32.38
N GLN A 55 15.64 31.96 -32.01
CA GLN A 55 15.23 32.47 -30.69
C GLN A 55 13.71 32.43 -30.51
N ILE A 56 12.94 32.76 -31.55
CA ILE A 56 11.47 32.81 -31.50
C ILE A 56 10.88 31.39 -31.38
N GLU A 57 11.42 30.41 -32.11
CA GLU A 57 11.03 29.00 -32.00
C GLU A 57 11.56 28.37 -30.69
N ALA A 58 12.74 28.76 -30.20
CA ALA A 58 13.24 28.35 -28.90
C ALA A 58 12.34 28.86 -27.75
N LEU A 59 11.92 30.13 -27.78
CA LEU A 59 11.00 30.67 -26.78
C LEU A 59 9.64 29.95 -26.83
N ARG A 60 9.11 29.69 -28.03
CA ARG A 60 7.89 28.89 -28.22
C ARG A 60 8.03 27.48 -27.62
N ARG A 61 9.19 26.83 -27.76
CA ARG A 61 9.48 25.52 -27.14
C ARG A 61 9.61 25.61 -25.62
N ARG A 62 10.24 26.67 -25.10
CA ARG A 62 10.39 26.94 -23.66
C ARG A 62 9.04 27.18 -23.00
N LEU A 63 8.21 28.06 -23.55
CA LEU A 63 6.84 28.32 -23.09
C LEU A 63 5.99 27.04 -23.09
N ARG A 64 6.07 26.21 -24.14
CA ARG A 64 5.39 24.90 -24.20
C ARG A 64 5.92 23.84 -23.24
N ALA A 65 7.17 23.96 -22.78
CA ALA A 65 7.70 23.12 -21.71
C ALA A 65 7.18 23.62 -20.35
N MET A 66 7.23 24.92 -20.10
CA MET A 66 6.67 25.55 -18.89
C MET A 66 5.15 25.33 -18.75
N GLU A 67 4.42 25.26 -19.86
CA GLU A 67 3.00 24.91 -19.95
C GLU A 67 2.74 23.44 -19.54
N ARG A 68 3.54 22.50 -20.07
CA ARG A 68 3.49 21.07 -19.69
C ARG A 68 3.87 20.85 -18.23
N ASP A 69 4.85 21.60 -17.76
CA ASP A 69 5.42 21.49 -16.41
C ASP A 69 4.63 22.37 -15.41
N ALA A 70 3.40 22.81 -15.78
CA ALA A 70 2.44 23.57 -14.98
C ALA A 70 2.92 24.90 -14.38
N GLN A 71 3.99 25.49 -14.91
CA GLN A 71 4.51 26.79 -14.48
C GLN A 71 3.72 27.96 -15.12
N LEU A 72 3.16 27.74 -16.31
CA LEU A 72 2.37 28.72 -17.06
C LEU A 72 1.06 28.08 -17.56
N ILE A 73 -0.01 28.88 -17.65
CA ILE A 73 -1.24 28.52 -18.36
C ILE A 73 -1.37 29.34 -19.65
N TYR A 74 -1.76 28.71 -20.76
CA TYR A 74 -2.07 29.38 -22.02
C TYR A 74 -3.56 29.70 -22.11
N THR A 75 -3.93 30.96 -21.91
CA THR A 75 -5.33 31.37 -21.84
C THR A 75 -6.02 31.33 -23.21
N ARG A 76 -7.36 31.21 -23.20
CA ARG A 76 -8.21 31.31 -24.39
C ARG A 76 -8.14 32.65 -25.14
N ARG A 77 -7.39 33.64 -24.64
CA ARG A 77 -7.09 34.91 -25.33
C ARG A 77 -5.74 34.90 -26.08
N GLY A 78 -5.02 33.79 -26.09
CA GLY A 78 -3.73 33.65 -26.77
C GLY A 78 -2.53 34.15 -25.94
N THR A 79 -2.65 34.17 -24.62
CA THR A 79 -1.67 34.77 -23.70
C THR A 79 -1.23 33.79 -22.62
N TYR A 80 0.02 33.87 -22.19
CA TYR A 80 0.59 33.11 -21.08
C TYR A 80 0.47 33.88 -19.75
N ALA A 81 0.27 33.14 -18.66
CA ALA A 81 0.21 33.67 -17.30
C ALA A 81 0.82 32.67 -16.28
N PRO A 82 1.49 33.12 -15.21
CA PRO A 82 1.93 32.24 -14.12
C PRO A 82 0.72 31.67 -13.37
N VAL A 83 0.79 30.39 -13.01
CA VAL A 83 -0.31 29.69 -12.31
C VAL A 83 -0.59 30.32 -10.94
N ASP A 84 0.45 30.61 -10.17
CA ASP A 84 0.41 31.23 -8.83
C ASP A 84 -0.25 32.62 -8.79
N LYS A 85 -0.42 33.27 -9.94
CA LYS A 85 -1.03 34.60 -10.09
C LYS A 85 -2.52 34.56 -10.43
N LEU A 86 -3.14 33.37 -10.43
CA LEU A 86 -4.52 33.14 -10.88
C LEU A 86 -5.42 32.43 -9.86
N ASP A 87 -4.99 32.35 -8.58
CA ASP A 87 -5.66 31.59 -7.51
C ASP A 87 -5.94 30.11 -7.90
N LEU A 88 -5.03 29.55 -8.71
CA LEU A 88 -5.05 28.16 -9.16
C LEU A 88 -4.16 27.31 -8.26
N ILE A 89 -4.67 26.15 -7.87
CA ILE A 89 -4.00 25.17 -7.03
C ILE A 89 -3.75 23.94 -7.90
N LEU A 90 -2.47 23.61 -8.08
CA LEU A 90 -2.03 22.38 -8.72
C LEU A 90 -2.10 21.24 -7.70
N GLY A 91 -2.54 20.07 -8.17
CA GLY A 91 -2.53 18.89 -7.34
C GLY A 91 -3.02 17.64 -8.05
N ARG A 92 -3.06 16.54 -7.30
CA ARG A 92 -3.47 15.21 -7.77
C ARG A 92 -4.94 14.97 -7.42
N ILE A 93 -5.72 14.54 -8.41
CA ILE A 93 -7.09 14.08 -8.22
C ILE A 93 -7.09 12.76 -7.43
N SER A 94 -7.95 12.68 -6.42
CA SER A 94 -8.19 11.51 -5.58
C SER A 94 -9.68 11.19 -5.58
N GLY A 95 -10.10 10.19 -6.34
CA GLY A 95 -11.50 9.82 -6.51
C GLY A 95 -12.06 9.04 -5.32
N HIS A 96 -13.38 9.11 -5.12
CA HIS A 96 -14.11 8.30 -4.15
C HIS A 96 -15.19 7.44 -4.82
N ARG A 97 -15.49 6.29 -4.21
CA ARG A 97 -16.45 5.30 -4.74
C ARG A 97 -17.88 5.84 -4.92
N ASP A 98 -18.22 6.92 -4.21
CA ASP A 98 -19.53 7.58 -4.29
C ASP A 98 -19.56 8.68 -5.39
N GLY A 99 -18.53 8.76 -6.23
CA GLY A 99 -18.44 9.68 -7.37
C GLY A 99 -18.02 11.11 -7.05
N PHE A 100 -17.86 11.49 -5.78
CA PHE A 100 -17.11 12.69 -5.41
C PHE A 100 -15.60 12.38 -5.36
N GLY A 101 -14.77 13.39 -5.10
CA GLY A 101 -13.36 13.20 -4.84
C GLY A 101 -12.73 14.41 -4.18
N PHE A 102 -11.41 14.51 -4.28
CA PHE A 102 -10.61 15.64 -3.83
C PHE A 102 -9.53 15.97 -4.87
N LEU A 103 -9.03 17.20 -4.85
CA LEU A 103 -7.69 17.52 -5.33
C LEU A 103 -6.81 17.69 -4.10
N ILE A 104 -5.77 16.86 -4.01
CA ILE A 104 -4.71 16.93 -3.00
C ILE A 104 -3.65 17.90 -3.53
N PRO A 105 -3.46 19.09 -2.93
CA PRO A 105 -2.54 20.10 -3.43
C PRO A 105 -1.06 19.69 -3.34
N ASP A 106 -0.25 20.08 -4.32
CA ASP A 106 1.20 19.92 -4.25
C ASP A 106 1.85 20.88 -3.24
N ASP A 107 1.16 21.96 -2.85
CA ASP A 107 1.62 22.95 -1.85
C ASP A 107 1.38 22.51 -0.40
N GLY A 108 0.80 21.32 -0.17
CA GLY A 108 0.48 20.79 1.15
C GLY A 108 -0.69 21.50 1.87
N SER A 109 -1.44 22.37 1.19
CA SER A 109 -2.64 23.01 1.76
C SER A 109 -3.85 22.06 1.80
N ASP A 110 -4.90 22.43 2.55
CA ASP A 110 -6.09 21.60 2.75
C ASP A 110 -6.76 21.13 1.45
N ASP A 111 -6.97 19.82 1.30
CA ASP A 111 -7.70 19.15 0.20
C ASP A 111 -8.92 19.95 -0.31
N LEU A 112 -8.95 20.20 -1.62
CA LEU A 112 -10.13 20.77 -2.26
C LEU A 112 -11.15 19.67 -2.56
N PHE A 113 -12.35 19.76 -1.99
CA PHE A 113 -13.44 18.85 -2.30
C PHE A 113 -13.90 19.02 -3.77
N MET A 114 -13.89 17.92 -4.52
CA MET A 114 -14.40 17.83 -5.89
C MET A 114 -15.81 17.23 -5.88
N SER A 115 -16.81 18.01 -6.30
CA SER A 115 -18.17 17.48 -6.43
C SER A 115 -18.30 16.47 -7.58
N PRO A 116 -19.32 15.59 -7.58
CA PRO A 116 -19.51 14.58 -8.63
C PRO A 116 -19.72 15.13 -10.05
N ALA A 117 -19.93 16.45 -10.20
CA ALA A 117 -19.92 17.12 -11.50
C ALA A 117 -18.50 17.41 -12.01
N GLN A 118 -17.55 17.72 -11.11
CA GLN A 118 -16.14 17.92 -11.42
C GLN A 118 -15.45 16.60 -11.70
N MET A 119 -15.66 15.59 -10.84
CA MET A 119 -15.04 14.27 -10.99
C MET A 119 -15.37 13.60 -12.34
N ARG A 120 -16.53 13.88 -12.94
CA ARG A 120 -16.87 13.38 -14.29
C ARG A 120 -15.91 13.82 -15.40
N LEU A 121 -15.03 14.79 -15.16
CA LEU A 121 -14.09 15.38 -16.14
C LEU A 121 -12.67 14.78 -16.06
N VAL A 122 -12.39 13.96 -15.06
CA VAL A 122 -11.06 13.44 -14.69
C VAL A 122 -11.14 11.99 -14.25
N PHE A 123 -10.05 11.24 -14.39
CA PHE A 123 -9.90 9.96 -13.71
C PHE A 123 -9.24 10.13 -12.34
N ASP A 124 -9.26 9.08 -11.53
CA ASP A 124 -8.42 9.02 -10.33
C ASP A 124 -6.96 9.24 -10.71
N GLY A 125 -6.20 9.95 -9.88
CA GLY A 125 -4.78 10.22 -10.10
C GLY A 125 -4.41 11.28 -11.15
N ASP A 126 -5.33 11.76 -12.00
CA ASP A 126 -5.06 12.86 -12.95
C ASP A 126 -4.45 14.08 -12.20
N ARG A 127 -3.47 14.78 -12.79
CA ARG A 127 -2.98 16.05 -12.24
C ARG A 127 -3.74 17.21 -12.88
N ALA A 128 -4.27 18.11 -12.06
CA ALA A 128 -5.15 19.18 -12.51
C ALA A 128 -4.85 20.52 -11.83
N LEU A 129 -5.22 21.60 -12.50
CA LEU A 129 -5.36 22.93 -11.91
C LEU A 129 -6.82 23.12 -11.50
N ALA A 130 -7.08 23.37 -10.23
CA ALA A 130 -8.39 23.73 -9.72
C ALA A 130 -8.34 25.09 -9.03
N ARG A 131 -9.49 25.79 -8.99
CA ARG A 131 -9.67 27.03 -8.21
C ARG A 131 -10.74 26.83 -7.15
N VAL A 132 -10.61 27.51 -6.02
CA VAL A 132 -11.65 27.50 -4.99
C VAL A 132 -12.92 28.19 -5.54
N SER A 133 -14.07 27.52 -5.44
CA SER A 133 -15.38 28.08 -5.81
C SER A 133 -16.22 28.53 -4.61
N GLY A 134 -15.87 28.07 -3.41
CA GLY A 134 -16.56 28.43 -2.17
C GLY A 134 -16.27 27.43 -1.05
N LEU A 135 -17.19 27.35 -0.08
CA LEU A 135 -17.20 26.32 0.95
C LEU A 135 -18.42 25.42 0.78
N ASP A 136 -18.25 24.11 1.01
CA ASP A 136 -19.33 23.14 1.00
C ASP A 136 -20.25 23.28 2.24
N ARG A 137 -21.33 22.49 2.28
CA ARG A 137 -22.28 22.46 3.42
C ARG A 137 -21.68 21.97 4.76
N ARG A 138 -20.39 21.60 4.78
CA ARG A 138 -19.62 21.17 5.96
C ARG A 138 -18.44 22.11 6.26
N GLY A 139 -18.31 23.22 5.54
CA GLY A 139 -17.25 24.22 5.73
C GLY A 139 -15.92 23.89 5.04
N ARG A 140 -15.86 22.88 4.16
CA ARG A 140 -14.64 22.48 3.43
C ARG A 140 -14.51 23.28 2.13
N ARG A 141 -13.26 23.57 1.69
CA ARG A 141 -12.97 24.23 0.40
C ARG A 141 -13.57 23.39 -0.75
N GLU A 142 -14.51 23.93 -1.52
CA GLU A 142 -14.96 23.30 -2.76
C GLU A 142 -14.12 23.83 -3.93
N GLY A 143 -13.62 22.93 -4.78
CA GLY A 143 -12.82 23.27 -5.95
C GLY A 143 -13.55 23.00 -7.27
N VAL A 144 -13.22 23.81 -8.28
CA VAL A 144 -13.64 23.63 -9.68
C VAL A 144 -12.41 23.45 -10.54
N ILE A 145 -12.39 22.38 -11.32
CA ILE A 145 -11.31 22.05 -12.25
C ILE A 145 -11.31 23.10 -13.38
N VAL A 146 -10.16 23.71 -13.60
CA VAL A 146 -9.92 24.70 -14.66
C VAL A 146 -9.27 24.02 -15.86
N GLU A 147 -8.27 23.17 -15.62
CA GLU A 147 -7.51 22.45 -16.63
C GLU A 147 -6.94 21.14 -16.06
N VAL A 148 -6.69 20.15 -16.94
CA VAL A 148 -6.03 18.89 -16.57
C VAL A 148 -4.64 18.90 -17.20
N VAL A 149 -3.62 18.96 -16.35
CA VAL A 149 -2.20 19.12 -16.73
C VAL A 149 -1.63 17.82 -17.29
N SER A 150 -1.89 16.70 -16.62
CA SER A 150 -1.54 15.37 -17.11
C SER A 150 -2.58 14.33 -16.73
N ARG A 151 -2.74 13.33 -17.61
CA ARG A 151 -3.62 12.19 -17.36
C ARG A 151 -2.83 11.06 -16.70
N ALA A 152 -3.42 10.42 -15.69
CA ALA A 152 -2.77 9.28 -15.03
C ALA A 152 -2.81 8.01 -15.88
N HIS A 153 -3.93 7.79 -16.59
CA HIS A 153 -4.20 6.53 -17.27
C HIS A 153 -4.32 6.70 -18.80
N GLU A 154 -3.44 6.02 -19.55
CA GLU A 154 -3.60 5.76 -20.99
C GLU A 154 -4.44 4.51 -21.27
N THR A 155 -4.39 3.52 -20.38
CA THR A 155 -5.24 2.32 -20.41
C THR A 155 -5.99 2.17 -19.09
N ILE A 156 -7.16 1.55 -19.14
CA ILE A 156 -7.97 1.22 -17.96
C ILE A 156 -8.33 -0.27 -18.04
N VAL A 157 -8.23 -0.98 -16.91
CA VAL A 157 -8.83 -2.31 -16.77
C VAL A 157 -10.24 -2.20 -16.24
N GLY A 158 -11.12 -3.00 -16.82
CA GLY A 158 -12.49 -3.12 -16.36
C GLY A 158 -13.21 -4.29 -17.01
N ARG A 159 -14.50 -4.40 -16.71
CA ARG A 159 -15.37 -5.46 -17.24
C ARG A 159 -16.12 -4.94 -18.46
N TYR A 160 -16.08 -5.67 -19.56
CA TYR A 160 -16.82 -5.34 -20.78
C TYR A 160 -18.31 -5.70 -20.62
N PHE A 161 -19.17 -4.76 -21.00
CA PHE A 161 -20.62 -4.90 -21.06
C PHE A 161 -21.14 -4.39 -22.41
N GLU A 162 -22.40 -4.70 -22.70
CA GLU A 162 -23.07 -4.26 -23.94
C GLU A 162 -24.55 -3.99 -23.67
N GLU A 163 -25.00 -2.75 -23.90
CA GLU A 163 -26.41 -2.36 -23.79
C GLU A 163 -26.83 -1.59 -25.05
N GLY A 164 -28.01 -1.90 -25.58
CA GLY A 164 -28.52 -1.28 -26.82
C GLY A 164 -27.68 -1.52 -28.08
N GLY A 165 -26.70 -2.43 -28.04
CA GLY A 165 -25.69 -2.63 -29.09
C GLY A 165 -24.48 -1.70 -28.99
N ILE A 166 -24.33 -0.96 -27.88
CA ILE A 166 -23.15 -0.17 -27.54
C ILE A 166 -22.33 -0.95 -26.52
N GLY A 167 -21.08 -1.27 -26.85
CA GLY A 167 -20.13 -1.86 -25.92
C GLY A 167 -19.53 -0.79 -25.00
N PHE A 168 -19.32 -1.12 -23.73
CA PHE A 168 -18.67 -0.23 -22.76
C PHE A 168 -17.88 -1.03 -21.72
N VAL A 169 -16.95 -0.35 -21.04
CA VAL A 169 -16.12 -0.92 -19.97
C VAL A 169 -16.38 -0.16 -18.68
N VAL A 170 -16.74 -0.89 -17.63
CA VAL A 170 -16.80 -0.37 -16.25
C VAL A 170 -15.47 -0.70 -15.58
N ALA A 171 -14.74 0.31 -15.13
CA ALA A 171 -13.42 0.15 -14.51
C ALA A 171 -13.44 -0.75 -13.27
N ASP A 172 -12.33 -1.44 -13.00
CA ASP A 172 -12.15 -2.21 -11.76
C ASP A 172 -11.84 -1.29 -10.56
N ASN A 173 -11.07 -0.21 -10.78
CA ASN A 173 -10.85 0.82 -9.77
C ASN A 173 -12.18 1.54 -9.45
N PRO A 174 -12.78 1.38 -8.25
CA PRO A 174 -14.09 1.95 -7.94
C PRO A 174 -14.07 3.48 -7.82
N LYS A 175 -12.89 4.12 -7.82
CA LYS A 175 -12.74 5.58 -7.87
C LYS A 175 -12.98 6.15 -9.29
N ILE A 176 -12.90 5.31 -10.32
CA ILE A 176 -13.20 5.67 -11.72
C ILE A 176 -14.66 5.31 -12.00
N GLN A 177 -15.55 6.28 -11.84
CA GLN A 177 -17.00 6.12 -11.97
C GLN A 177 -17.51 6.34 -13.41
N GLN A 178 -16.61 6.48 -14.38
CA GLN A 178 -16.93 6.66 -15.79
C GLN A 178 -16.93 5.32 -16.54
N GLU A 179 -18.03 5.04 -17.24
CA GLU A 179 -18.06 4.02 -18.29
C GLU A 179 -17.22 4.50 -19.48
N VAL A 180 -16.25 3.70 -19.90
CA VAL A 180 -15.48 3.93 -21.13
C VAL A 180 -16.22 3.28 -22.29
N LEU A 181 -16.78 4.09 -23.19
CA LEU A 181 -17.49 3.59 -24.36
C LEU A 181 -16.50 2.94 -25.34
N VAL A 182 -16.76 1.71 -25.76
CA VAL A 182 -15.88 1.00 -26.69
C VAL A 182 -16.23 1.42 -28.12
N THR A 183 -15.23 1.87 -28.88
CA THR A 183 -15.40 2.25 -30.29
C THR A 183 -16.05 1.09 -31.08
N PRO A 184 -17.10 1.32 -31.88
CA PRO A 184 -17.78 0.24 -32.61
C PRO A 184 -16.82 -0.62 -33.45
N GLY A 185 -16.83 -1.93 -33.21
CA GLY A 185 -15.93 -2.90 -33.86
C GLY A 185 -14.53 -3.01 -33.22
N ARG A 186 -14.23 -2.29 -32.13
CA ARG A 186 -12.95 -2.31 -31.41
C ARG A 186 -13.02 -3.01 -30.06
N ASN A 187 -13.90 -3.99 -29.90
CA ASN A 187 -14.03 -4.78 -28.67
C ASN A 187 -13.06 -5.97 -28.58
N ALA A 188 -12.15 -6.15 -29.54
CA ALA A 188 -11.20 -7.27 -29.63
C ALA A 188 -11.82 -8.69 -29.53
N GLY A 189 -13.13 -8.84 -29.76
CA GLY A 189 -13.84 -10.10 -29.56
C GLY A 189 -14.20 -10.42 -28.10
N ALA A 190 -14.09 -9.44 -27.20
CA ALA A 190 -14.54 -9.53 -25.81
C ALA A 190 -16.01 -9.93 -25.70
N LYS A 191 -16.33 -10.68 -24.64
CA LYS A 191 -17.69 -11.07 -24.28
C LYS A 191 -18.12 -10.35 -23.01
N VAL A 192 -19.41 -10.12 -22.87
CA VAL A 192 -20.00 -9.50 -21.67
C VAL A 192 -19.56 -10.24 -20.40
N GLY A 193 -19.05 -9.50 -19.42
CA GLY A 193 -18.52 -10.01 -18.15
C GLY A 193 -17.06 -10.47 -18.17
N GLN A 194 -16.33 -10.36 -19.30
CA GLN A 194 -14.88 -10.56 -19.32
C GLN A 194 -14.14 -9.30 -18.87
N PHE A 195 -12.99 -9.48 -18.23
CA PHE A 195 -12.04 -8.39 -17.99
C PHE A 195 -11.28 -8.08 -19.28
N VAL A 196 -11.15 -6.79 -19.56
CA VAL A 196 -10.47 -6.23 -20.73
C VAL A 196 -9.58 -5.08 -20.30
N GLU A 197 -8.50 -4.85 -21.04
CA GLU A 197 -7.74 -3.62 -20.97
C GLU A 197 -8.14 -2.73 -22.16
N VAL A 198 -8.67 -1.55 -21.88
CA VAL A 198 -9.12 -0.58 -22.89
C VAL A 198 -8.15 0.61 -22.94
N LYS A 199 -7.61 0.90 -24.14
CA LYS A 199 -6.83 2.12 -24.37
C LYS A 199 -7.77 3.29 -24.59
N ILE A 200 -7.57 4.34 -23.82
CA ILE A 200 -8.34 5.58 -23.93
C ILE A 200 -7.94 6.29 -25.23
N THR A 201 -8.92 6.51 -26.10
CA THR A 201 -8.78 7.31 -27.32
C THR A 201 -9.28 8.74 -27.10
N HIS A 202 -10.27 8.91 -26.23
CA HIS A 202 -10.82 10.20 -25.82
C HIS A 202 -11.08 10.18 -24.30
N TRP A 203 -10.46 11.11 -23.57
CA TRP A 203 -10.69 11.30 -22.13
C TRP A 203 -12.04 11.99 -21.85
N PRO A 204 -12.58 11.89 -20.62
CA PRO A 204 -13.83 12.55 -20.26
C PRO A 204 -13.82 14.07 -20.52
N THR A 205 -14.98 14.59 -20.91
CA THR A 205 -15.22 16.03 -21.13
C THR A 205 -16.60 16.42 -20.57
N PRO A 206 -16.92 17.72 -20.41
CA PRO A 206 -18.26 18.16 -19.95
C PRO A 206 -19.43 17.77 -20.87
N ARG A 207 -19.17 17.20 -22.05
CA ARG A 207 -20.18 16.86 -23.06
C ARG A 207 -20.16 15.39 -23.51
N PHE A 208 -19.08 14.66 -23.26
CA PHE A 208 -18.88 13.30 -23.74
C PHE A 208 -18.24 12.41 -22.66
N GLN A 209 -18.78 11.20 -22.48
CA GLN A 209 -18.10 10.10 -21.78
C GLN A 209 -16.78 9.75 -22.48
N PRO A 210 -15.81 9.16 -21.74
CA PRO A 210 -14.59 8.65 -22.36
C PRO A 210 -14.88 7.58 -23.41
N GLN A 211 -13.98 7.47 -24.37
CA GLN A 211 -14.02 6.46 -25.43
C GLN A 211 -12.68 5.73 -25.52
N GLY A 212 -12.72 4.46 -25.93
CA GLY A 212 -11.52 3.65 -26.07
C GLY A 212 -11.65 2.43 -26.96
N ASP A 213 -10.50 1.85 -27.29
CA ASP A 213 -10.36 0.62 -28.06
C ASP A 213 -9.84 -0.49 -27.12
N VAL A 214 -10.45 -1.67 -27.13
CA VAL A 214 -9.93 -2.81 -26.34
C VAL A 214 -8.61 -3.27 -26.95
N LEU A 215 -7.55 -3.27 -26.12
CA LEU A 215 -6.24 -3.80 -26.49
C LEU A 215 -6.22 -5.33 -26.37
N GLU A 216 -6.63 -5.83 -25.20
CA GLU A 216 -6.63 -7.27 -24.90
C GLU A 216 -7.82 -7.67 -24.02
N VAL A 217 -8.20 -8.94 -24.14
CA VAL A 217 -9.13 -9.61 -23.24
C VAL A 217 -8.30 -10.33 -22.18
N VAL A 218 -8.12 -9.69 -21.02
CA VAL A 218 -7.28 -10.17 -19.91
C VAL A 218 -7.77 -11.53 -19.42
N GLY A 219 -9.09 -11.73 -19.29
CA GLY A 219 -9.65 -13.05 -18.99
C GLY A 219 -11.09 -13.08 -18.52
N ASN A 220 -11.49 -14.23 -17.97
CA ASN A 220 -12.82 -14.43 -17.38
C ASN A 220 -12.79 -14.06 -15.90
N TYR A 221 -13.82 -13.35 -15.43
CA TYR A 221 -13.95 -12.88 -14.04
C TYR A 221 -13.68 -13.92 -12.93
N MET A 222 -14.01 -15.20 -13.14
CA MET A 222 -13.85 -16.29 -12.16
C MET A 222 -12.63 -17.21 -12.45
N ALA A 223 -11.63 -16.78 -13.21
CA ALA A 223 -10.44 -17.61 -13.48
C ALA A 223 -9.35 -17.41 -12.42
N PRO A 224 -8.81 -18.47 -11.77
CA PRO A 224 -7.83 -18.32 -10.68
C PRO A 224 -6.54 -17.63 -11.12
N GLY A 225 -6.08 -16.62 -10.37
CA GLY A 225 -4.93 -15.77 -10.69
C GLY A 225 -5.30 -14.42 -11.31
N MET A 226 -6.54 -14.27 -11.82
CA MET A 226 -7.01 -13.02 -12.41
C MET A 226 -6.99 -11.87 -11.40
N GLU A 227 -7.32 -12.14 -10.14
CA GLU A 227 -7.31 -11.16 -9.06
C GLU A 227 -5.96 -10.43 -8.94
N ILE A 228 -4.85 -11.13 -9.19
CA ILE A 228 -3.51 -10.54 -9.18
C ILE A 228 -3.24 -9.74 -10.46
N ASP A 229 -3.58 -10.26 -11.64
CA ASP A 229 -3.36 -9.56 -12.92
C ASP A 229 -4.29 -8.34 -13.12
N ILE A 230 -5.43 -8.30 -12.42
CA ILE A 230 -6.29 -7.14 -12.28
C ILE A 230 -5.65 -6.15 -11.31
N ALA A 231 -5.34 -6.54 -10.07
CA ALA A 231 -4.74 -5.65 -9.08
C ALA A 231 -3.43 -5.00 -9.58
N LEU A 232 -2.60 -5.75 -10.30
CA LEU A 232 -1.39 -5.26 -10.97
C LEU A 232 -1.64 -4.06 -11.90
N ARG A 233 -2.79 -4.00 -12.56
CA ARG A 233 -3.16 -2.92 -13.48
C ARG A 233 -4.03 -1.86 -12.79
N THR A 234 -4.98 -2.25 -11.93
CA THR A 234 -5.81 -1.36 -11.09
C THR A 234 -4.97 -0.42 -10.21
N TYR A 235 -3.78 -0.86 -9.78
CA TYR A 235 -2.83 -0.09 -8.97
C TYR A 235 -1.58 0.39 -9.73
N ASP A 236 -1.52 0.28 -11.06
CA ASP A 236 -0.35 0.65 -11.88
C ASP A 236 1.00 0.11 -11.33
N ILE A 237 1.05 -1.20 -11.02
CA ILE A 237 2.26 -1.87 -10.51
C ILE A 237 3.10 -2.38 -11.68
N PRO A 238 4.37 -1.92 -11.84
CA PRO A 238 5.24 -2.39 -12.93
C PRO A 238 5.58 -3.87 -12.75
N HIS A 239 5.12 -4.69 -13.69
CA HIS A 239 5.29 -6.15 -13.66
C HIS A 239 5.95 -6.70 -14.93
N VAL A 240 5.70 -6.10 -16.10
CA VAL A 240 6.39 -6.44 -17.36
C VAL A 240 7.82 -5.90 -17.34
N TRP A 241 8.81 -6.73 -17.67
CA TRP A 241 10.21 -6.31 -17.78
C TRP A 241 10.49 -5.55 -19.08
N PRO A 242 11.07 -4.33 -19.03
CA PRO A 242 11.52 -3.62 -20.23
C PRO A 242 12.58 -4.41 -21.01
N GLU A 243 12.59 -4.29 -22.34
CA GLU A 243 13.52 -5.04 -23.19
C GLU A 243 15.01 -4.73 -22.86
N GLY A 244 15.30 -3.51 -22.40
CA GLY A 244 16.62 -3.12 -21.88
C GLY A 244 17.04 -3.92 -20.64
N VAL A 245 16.13 -4.11 -19.68
CA VAL A 245 16.35 -4.91 -18.46
C VAL A 245 16.63 -6.36 -18.83
N VAL A 246 15.81 -6.95 -19.71
CA VAL A 246 15.99 -8.34 -20.17
C VAL A 246 17.32 -8.50 -20.93
N LYS A 247 17.73 -7.49 -21.72
CA LYS A 247 19.04 -7.48 -22.42
C LYS A 247 20.24 -7.30 -21.48
N GLU A 248 20.04 -6.68 -20.32
CA GLU A 248 21.07 -6.47 -19.31
C GLU A 248 21.22 -7.71 -18.42
N ALA A 249 20.12 -8.20 -17.83
CA ALA A 249 20.09 -9.39 -16.98
C ALA A 249 20.68 -10.63 -17.68
N ARG A 250 20.34 -10.85 -18.96
CA ARG A 250 20.87 -11.98 -19.76
C ARG A 250 22.38 -11.93 -20.07
N ARG A 251 23.10 -10.86 -19.69
CA ARG A 251 24.57 -10.77 -19.79
C ARG A 251 25.27 -11.27 -18.53
N LEU A 252 24.52 -11.40 -17.43
CA LEU A 252 25.03 -11.88 -16.15
C LEU A 252 25.28 -13.39 -16.23
N LYS A 253 26.28 -13.85 -15.48
CA LYS A 253 26.59 -15.29 -15.31
C LYS A 253 25.88 -15.82 -14.06
N PRO A 254 25.59 -17.13 -13.97
CA PRO A 254 24.96 -17.71 -12.77
C PRO A 254 25.88 -17.71 -11.52
N GLU A 255 27.18 -17.47 -11.70
CA GLU A 255 28.20 -17.49 -10.67
C GLU A 255 29.04 -16.19 -10.70
N VAL A 256 29.56 -15.81 -9.53
CA VAL A 256 30.44 -14.64 -9.36
C VAL A 256 31.79 -14.90 -10.03
N GLU A 257 32.19 -14.04 -10.98
CA GLU A 257 33.48 -14.18 -11.67
C GLU A 257 34.65 -13.88 -10.71
N GLU A 258 35.76 -14.61 -10.84
CA GLU A 258 36.94 -14.43 -9.96
C GLU A 258 37.46 -12.98 -9.94
N LYS A 259 37.40 -12.27 -11.08
CA LYS A 259 37.76 -10.84 -11.19
C LYS A 259 36.95 -9.94 -10.25
N ASP A 260 35.69 -10.30 -9.95
CA ASP A 260 34.77 -9.52 -9.14
C ASP A 260 34.89 -9.85 -7.64
N LYS A 261 35.59 -10.95 -7.32
CA LYS A 261 36.03 -11.34 -5.97
C LYS A 261 37.30 -10.59 -5.53
N GLU A 262 38.08 -10.04 -6.48
CA GLU A 262 39.28 -9.25 -6.19
C GLU A 262 38.98 -8.01 -5.33
N LYS A 263 39.97 -7.59 -4.52
CA LYS A 263 39.95 -6.36 -3.71
C LYS A 263 38.78 -6.27 -2.71
N ARG A 264 38.26 -7.42 -2.27
CA ARG A 264 37.27 -7.59 -1.20
C ARG A 264 37.87 -8.33 0.00
N ILE A 265 37.20 -8.26 1.15
CA ILE A 265 37.54 -9.06 2.33
C ILE A 265 37.04 -10.50 2.11
N ASP A 266 37.93 -11.49 2.16
CA ASP A 266 37.53 -12.90 2.11
C ASP A 266 37.01 -13.37 3.47
N LEU A 267 35.70 -13.57 3.57
CA LEU A 267 35.02 -14.13 4.74
C LEU A 267 34.41 -15.52 4.47
N ARG A 268 34.80 -16.21 3.38
CA ARG A 268 34.26 -17.54 3.04
C ARG A 268 34.55 -18.61 4.10
N HIS A 269 35.53 -18.34 4.97
CA HIS A 269 35.91 -19.16 6.12
C HIS A 269 35.03 -18.95 7.37
N LEU A 270 34.18 -17.91 7.41
CA LEU A 270 33.25 -17.69 8.52
C LEU A 270 31.94 -18.47 8.31
N PRO A 271 31.35 -19.07 9.36
CA PRO A 271 30.17 -19.92 9.25
C PRO A 271 28.87 -19.09 9.23
N PHE A 272 28.71 -18.26 8.20
CA PHE A 272 27.47 -17.54 7.89
C PHE A 272 26.33 -18.52 7.57
N VAL A 273 25.11 -18.13 7.93
CA VAL A 273 23.86 -18.82 7.55
C VAL A 273 22.79 -17.81 7.17
N THR A 274 21.88 -18.19 6.26
CA THR A 274 20.61 -17.45 6.02
C THR A 274 19.49 -18.14 6.83
N ILE A 275 18.51 -17.39 7.31
CA ILE A 275 17.40 -17.92 8.12
C ILE A 275 16.10 -17.24 7.67
N ASP A 276 15.32 -17.95 6.87
CA ASP A 276 14.24 -17.37 6.07
C ASP A 276 12.90 -18.11 6.24
N GLY A 277 11.85 -17.68 5.55
CA GLY A 277 10.62 -18.48 5.36
C GLY A 277 10.86 -19.72 4.49
N GLU A 278 9.94 -20.69 4.48
CA GLU A 278 10.06 -21.89 3.62
C GLU A 278 10.06 -21.54 2.12
N ASP A 279 9.25 -20.55 1.74
CA ASP A 279 8.98 -20.21 0.33
C ASP A 279 10.02 -19.22 -0.26
N ALA A 280 10.79 -18.54 0.60
CA ALA A 280 11.80 -17.55 0.21
C ALA A 280 12.92 -18.13 -0.68
N ARG A 281 13.41 -17.30 -1.61
CA ARG A 281 14.48 -17.62 -2.59
C ARG A 281 15.49 -16.48 -2.75
N ASP A 282 15.01 -15.28 -2.45
CA ASP A 282 15.64 -13.97 -2.38
C ASP A 282 16.32 -13.73 -1.02
N PHE A 283 17.40 -14.46 -0.74
CA PHE A 283 18.12 -14.36 0.54
C PHE A 283 18.98 -13.10 0.59
N ASP A 284 18.41 -11.99 1.07
CA ASP A 284 19.06 -10.68 1.24
C ASP A 284 20.21 -10.72 2.27
N ASP A 285 20.01 -11.43 3.40
CA ASP A 285 20.92 -11.38 4.56
C ASP A 285 21.49 -12.73 4.98
N ALA A 286 22.70 -12.69 5.54
CA ALA A 286 23.34 -13.81 6.20
C ALA A 286 24.02 -13.35 7.49
N VAL A 287 23.83 -14.11 8.57
CA VAL A 287 24.29 -13.76 9.92
C VAL A 287 25.35 -14.71 10.45
N PHE A 288 26.30 -14.15 11.20
CA PHE A 288 27.28 -14.88 12.01
C PHE A 288 27.64 -14.04 13.24
N CYS A 289 27.84 -14.67 14.41
CA CYS A 289 28.43 -13.96 15.55
C CYS A 289 29.37 -14.86 16.38
N GLU A 290 30.32 -14.20 17.03
CA GLU A 290 31.30 -14.79 17.93
C GLU A 290 31.28 -14.08 19.29
N ALA A 291 31.47 -14.83 20.38
CA ALA A 291 31.63 -14.24 21.70
C ALA A 291 33.03 -13.62 21.81
N LYS A 292 33.11 -12.33 22.14
CA LYS A 292 34.35 -11.56 22.29
C LYS A 292 34.84 -11.71 23.74
N PRO A 293 35.89 -12.51 24.04
CA PRO A 293 36.37 -12.66 25.42
C PRO A 293 37.05 -11.36 25.91
N GLY A 294 36.86 -11.05 27.20
CA GLY A 294 37.52 -9.91 27.83
C GLY A 294 39.02 -10.16 28.01
N LYS A 295 39.87 -9.18 27.64
CA LYS A 295 41.34 -9.31 27.73
C LYS A 295 41.86 -9.49 29.16
N LEU A 296 41.09 -9.09 30.17
CA LEU A 296 41.34 -9.32 31.60
C LEU A 296 40.09 -9.94 32.24
N ARG A 297 40.27 -10.78 33.26
CA ARG A 297 39.17 -11.47 33.98
C ARG A 297 38.16 -10.53 34.66
N LEU A 298 38.51 -9.25 34.84
CA LEU A 298 37.65 -8.18 35.39
C LEU A 298 36.95 -7.32 34.32
N PHE A 299 37.40 -7.33 33.07
CA PHE A 299 36.87 -6.44 32.03
C PHE A 299 35.92 -7.18 31.07
N SER A 300 34.91 -6.48 30.57
CA SER A 300 33.79 -7.06 29.82
C SER A 300 34.21 -7.70 28.50
N GLY A 301 33.90 -9.00 28.36
CA GLY A 301 33.62 -9.58 27.05
C GLY A 301 32.26 -9.10 26.50
N GLY A 302 31.88 -9.59 25.33
CA GLY A 302 30.62 -9.25 24.65
C GLY A 302 30.45 -10.14 23.42
N TRP A 303 29.96 -9.58 22.31
CA TRP A 303 29.93 -10.24 21.00
C TRP A 303 30.59 -9.39 19.92
N LYS A 304 31.00 -10.05 18.85
CA LYS A 304 31.10 -9.42 17.54
C LYS A 304 30.05 -10.06 16.63
N LEU A 305 29.21 -9.24 16.02
CA LEU A 305 28.16 -9.61 15.07
C LEU A 305 28.61 -9.21 13.67
N TYR A 306 28.44 -10.13 12.71
CA TYR A 306 28.64 -9.88 11.29
C TYR A 306 27.28 -10.05 10.60
N VAL A 307 26.79 -8.99 9.97
CA VAL A 307 25.60 -9.01 9.10
C VAL A 307 26.08 -8.77 7.68
N ALA A 308 26.04 -9.81 6.85
CA ALA A 308 26.43 -9.75 5.45
C ALA A 308 25.18 -9.63 4.58
N ILE A 309 25.07 -8.54 3.82
CA ILE A 309 23.92 -8.27 2.95
C ILE A 309 24.32 -8.40 1.48
N ALA A 310 23.44 -8.95 0.66
CA ALA A 310 23.60 -9.07 -0.79
C ALA A 310 24.09 -7.76 -1.43
N ASP A 311 25.25 -7.79 -2.10
CA ASP A 311 25.84 -6.59 -2.73
C ASP A 311 25.19 -6.29 -4.09
N VAL A 312 23.91 -5.95 -4.06
CA VAL A 312 23.12 -5.57 -5.24
C VAL A 312 23.75 -4.39 -5.98
N SER A 313 24.41 -3.48 -5.26
CA SER A 313 25.14 -2.34 -5.83
C SER A 313 26.35 -2.74 -6.71
N SER A 314 26.87 -3.97 -6.55
CA SER A 314 27.87 -4.53 -7.45
C SER A 314 27.31 -4.93 -8.82
N TYR A 315 26.00 -5.15 -8.95
CA TYR A 315 25.36 -5.54 -10.21
C TYR A 315 24.50 -4.41 -10.80
N VAL A 316 23.65 -3.77 -10.01
CA VAL A 316 22.72 -2.71 -10.45
C VAL A 316 23.42 -1.35 -10.43
N LYS A 317 23.93 -0.92 -11.59
CA LYS A 317 24.72 0.30 -11.76
C LYS A 317 23.84 1.52 -12.03
N ILE A 318 24.25 2.69 -11.54
CA ILE A 318 23.49 3.93 -11.71
C ILE A 318 23.27 4.22 -13.20
N GLY A 319 22.02 4.52 -13.57
CA GLY A 319 21.61 4.82 -14.94
C GLY A 319 21.62 3.60 -15.88
N SER A 320 21.73 2.39 -15.35
CA SER A 320 21.48 1.15 -16.10
C SER A 320 19.98 0.90 -16.31
N ALA A 321 19.63 -0.07 -17.16
CA ALA A 321 18.22 -0.41 -17.35
C ALA A 321 17.65 -1.09 -16.08
N LEU A 322 18.46 -1.94 -15.44
CA LEU A 322 18.14 -2.54 -14.14
C LEU A 322 17.85 -1.48 -13.07
N ASP A 323 18.62 -0.39 -13.04
CA ASP A 323 18.50 0.68 -12.05
C ASP A 323 17.25 1.54 -12.23
N ALA A 324 16.98 1.98 -13.47
CA ALA A 324 15.79 2.74 -13.80
C ALA A 324 14.50 1.96 -13.47
N GLU A 325 14.45 0.66 -13.80
CA GLU A 325 13.31 -0.20 -13.47
C GLU A 325 13.19 -0.47 -11.96
N ALA A 326 14.30 -0.66 -11.26
CA ALA A 326 14.30 -0.84 -9.80
C ALA A 326 13.76 0.41 -9.08
N GLN A 327 14.09 1.62 -9.55
CA GLN A 327 13.52 2.86 -9.03
C GLN A 327 12.02 2.95 -9.32
N VAL A 328 11.58 2.64 -10.55
CA VAL A 328 10.16 2.70 -10.97
C VAL A 328 9.28 1.70 -10.20
N ARG A 329 9.82 0.53 -9.84
CA ARG A 329 9.18 -0.43 -8.94
C ARG A 329 9.22 0.03 -7.48
N GLY A 330 10.37 0.51 -7.01
CA GLY A 330 10.63 0.98 -5.65
C GLY A 330 10.79 -0.13 -4.61
N ASN A 331 9.98 -1.19 -4.72
CA ASN A 331 10.06 -2.39 -3.91
C ASN A 331 9.45 -3.61 -4.64
N SER A 332 9.75 -4.82 -4.15
CA SER A 332 9.03 -6.04 -4.54
C SER A 332 7.60 -6.03 -3.96
N VAL A 333 6.65 -6.66 -4.65
CA VAL A 333 5.27 -6.84 -4.20
C VAL A 333 4.99 -8.32 -3.98
N TYR A 334 4.52 -8.70 -2.78
CA TYR A 334 4.33 -10.08 -2.38
C TYR A 334 2.83 -10.42 -2.32
N PHE A 335 2.23 -10.79 -3.46
CA PHE A 335 0.87 -11.33 -3.47
C PHE A 335 0.86 -12.79 -3.00
N PRO A 336 -0.28 -13.32 -2.53
CA PRO A 336 -0.46 -14.75 -2.31
C PRO A 336 -0.05 -15.56 -3.57
N GLU A 337 0.76 -16.61 -3.36
CA GLU A 337 1.43 -17.42 -4.40
C GLU A 337 2.35 -16.71 -5.42
N ARG A 338 2.36 -15.37 -5.54
CA ARG A 338 3.08 -14.66 -6.62
C ARG A 338 3.82 -13.41 -6.13
N VAL A 339 5.14 -13.47 -6.20
CA VAL A 339 6.00 -12.28 -6.02
C VAL A 339 6.14 -11.55 -7.35
N ILE A 340 6.10 -10.23 -7.31
CA ILE A 340 6.46 -9.32 -8.41
C ILE A 340 7.74 -8.61 -7.96
N PRO A 341 8.93 -9.12 -8.32
CA PRO A 341 10.16 -8.66 -7.72
C PRO A 341 10.62 -7.31 -8.28
N MET A 342 11.36 -6.55 -7.45
CA MET A 342 12.01 -5.30 -7.85
C MET A 342 13.12 -5.54 -8.90
N LEU A 343 13.77 -6.71 -8.86
CA LEU A 343 14.88 -7.10 -9.73
C LEU A 343 14.62 -8.46 -10.39
N PRO A 344 15.04 -8.67 -11.65
CA PRO A 344 14.89 -9.93 -12.37
C PRO A 344 15.43 -11.13 -11.59
N GLU A 345 14.79 -12.28 -11.79
CA GLU A 345 15.02 -13.51 -11.03
C GLU A 345 16.46 -14.03 -11.13
N GLU A 346 17.17 -13.75 -12.23
CA GLU A 346 18.60 -14.06 -12.39
C GLU A 346 19.49 -13.32 -11.37
N LEU A 347 19.07 -12.13 -10.92
CA LEU A 347 19.69 -11.39 -9.83
C LEU A 347 19.09 -11.77 -8.48
N SER A 348 17.78 -11.58 -8.33
CA SER A 348 17.10 -11.63 -7.02
C SER A 348 17.15 -13.02 -6.40
N ASN A 349 16.99 -14.09 -7.19
CA ASN A 349 17.12 -15.48 -6.72
C ASN A 349 18.51 -16.08 -7.01
N GLY A 350 19.26 -15.50 -7.94
CA GLY A 350 20.55 -16.00 -8.44
C GLY A 350 21.77 -15.33 -7.82
N LEU A 351 22.30 -14.29 -8.48
CA LEU A 351 23.59 -13.66 -8.15
C LEU A 351 23.62 -12.82 -6.87
N CYS A 352 22.50 -12.21 -6.49
CA CYS A 352 22.40 -11.40 -5.28
C CYS A 352 22.07 -12.28 -4.06
N SER A 353 21.09 -13.17 -4.20
CA SER A 353 20.68 -14.10 -3.13
C SER A 353 21.87 -14.88 -2.58
N LEU A 354 22.04 -14.83 -1.25
CA LEU A 354 23.14 -15.39 -0.47
C LEU A 354 23.04 -16.92 -0.31
N ASN A 355 22.80 -17.58 -1.45
CA ASN A 355 22.57 -19.01 -1.62
C ASN A 355 23.62 -19.90 -0.90
N PRO A 356 23.20 -21.07 -0.40
CA PRO A 356 24.08 -21.97 0.36
C PRO A 356 25.14 -22.62 -0.53
N LYS A 357 26.33 -22.82 0.05
CA LYS A 357 27.49 -23.50 -0.53
C LYS A 357 28.02 -22.93 -1.85
N VAL A 358 27.76 -21.65 -2.12
CA VAL A 358 28.31 -20.90 -3.27
C VAL A 358 28.90 -19.56 -2.82
N ASP A 359 29.94 -19.11 -3.54
CA ASP A 359 30.54 -17.80 -3.30
C ASP A 359 29.58 -16.68 -3.70
N ARG A 360 29.42 -15.67 -2.83
CA ARG A 360 28.56 -14.50 -3.05
C ARG A 360 29.22 -13.20 -2.61
N LEU A 361 28.89 -12.12 -3.32
CA LEU A 361 29.36 -10.77 -3.01
C LEU A 361 28.45 -10.14 -1.96
N ALA A 362 29.04 -9.57 -0.91
CA ALA A 362 28.29 -8.96 0.19
C ALA A 362 28.84 -7.59 0.59
N MET A 363 27.94 -6.70 0.98
CA MET A 363 28.24 -5.53 1.79
C MET A 363 28.05 -5.93 3.26
N VAL A 364 29.12 -5.90 4.05
CA VAL A 364 29.13 -6.42 5.42
C VAL A 364 29.13 -5.28 6.42
N CYS A 365 28.23 -5.37 7.41
CA CYS A 365 28.28 -4.60 8.64
C CYS A 365 28.87 -5.49 9.75
N GLU A 366 30.06 -5.14 10.23
CA GLU A 366 30.72 -5.78 11.37
C GLU A 366 30.53 -4.89 12.61
N MET A 367 29.93 -5.41 13.67
CA MET A 367 29.59 -4.66 14.89
C MET A 367 30.18 -5.30 16.14
N THR A 368 30.70 -4.51 17.08
CA THR A 368 30.95 -4.95 18.45
C THR A 368 29.74 -4.63 19.32
N ILE A 369 29.18 -5.65 19.99
CA ILE A 369 28.07 -5.52 20.93
C ILE A 369 28.54 -5.81 22.36
N SER A 370 28.13 -4.98 23.31
CA SER A 370 28.45 -5.13 24.74
C SER A 370 27.65 -6.27 25.41
N LYS A 371 27.90 -6.53 26.71
CA LYS A 371 27.06 -7.45 27.51
C LYS A 371 25.64 -6.93 27.76
N THR A 372 25.39 -5.65 27.54
CA THR A 372 24.09 -4.99 27.75
C THR A 372 23.33 -4.76 26.44
N GLY A 373 23.84 -5.25 25.30
CA GLY A 373 23.18 -5.14 23.99
C GLY A 373 23.39 -3.79 23.31
N GLU A 374 24.31 -2.98 23.83
CA GLU A 374 24.73 -1.71 23.26
C GLU A 374 25.77 -1.95 22.16
N MET A 375 25.60 -1.32 21.01
CA MET A 375 26.61 -1.29 19.94
C MET A 375 27.71 -0.29 20.33
N THR A 376 28.96 -0.76 20.43
CA THR A 376 30.07 0.09 20.90
C THR A 376 31.05 0.49 19.78
N ASP A 377 30.98 -0.18 18.63
CA ASP A 377 31.87 0.02 17.47
C ASP A 377 31.27 -0.68 16.24
N TYR A 378 31.47 -0.14 15.04
CA TYR A 378 31.02 -0.73 13.77
C TYR A 378 31.97 -0.41 12.61
N GLN A 379 32.03 -1.32 11.63
CA GLN A 379 32.77 -1.15 10.38
C GLN A 379 32.00 -1.72 9.18
N PHE A 380 32.04 -1.01 8.06
CA PHE A 380 31.45 -1.44 6.78
C PHE A 380 32.52 -1.80 5.76
N TYR A 381 32.31 -2.88 5.01
CA TYR A 381 33.22 -3.27 3.93
C TYR A 381 32.61 -4.22 2.90
N GLU A 382 33.21 -4.25 1.71
CA GLU A 382 32.91 -5.24 0.69
C GLU A 382 33.61 -6.56 0.98
N ALA A 383 32.87 -7.67 0.88
CA ALA A 383 33.35 -9.01 1.15
C ALA A 383 32.93 -10.03 0.07
N VAL A 384 33.59 -11.19 0.12
CA VAL A 384 33.08 -12.44 -0.46
C VAL A 384 32.75 -13.37 0.69
N ILE A 385 31.52 -13.89 0.72
CA ILE A 385 31.05 -14.88 1.69
C ILE A 385 30.74 -16.22 1.02
N HIS A 386 30.57 -17.25 1.83
CA HIS A 386 30.16 -18.59 1.38
C HIS A 386 29.18 -19.15 2.43
N SER A 387 27.88 -19.00 2.18
CA SER A 387 26.83 -19.37 3.16
C SER A 387 26.87 -20.86 3.47
N GLN A 388 27.05 -21.22 4.74
CA GLN A 388 27.26 -22.61 5.14
C GLN A 388 25.96 -23.41 5.27
N ALA A 389 24.82 -22.74 5.49
CA ALA A 389 23.50 -23.35 5.45
C ALA A 389 22.41 -22.31 5.13
N ARG A 390 21.43 -22.70 4.31
CA ARG A 390 20.13 -22.04 4.17
C ARG A 390 19.18 -22.71 5.15
N LEU A 391 18.68 -21.97 6.12
CA LEU A 391 17.80 -22.47 7.17
C LEU A 391 16.40 -21.87 7.04
N THR A 392 15.48 -22.38 7.85
CA THR A 392 14.13 -21.81 8.02
C THR A 392 13.95 -21.35 9.47
N TYR A 393 13.16 -20.30 9.72
CA TYR A 393 12.79 -19.92 11.10
C TYR A 393 12.30 -21.11 11.92
N ASN A 394 11.47 -21.99 11.34
CA ASN A 394 10.93 -23.17 12.02
C ASN A 394 11.98 -24.22 12.40
N LYS A 395 12.88 -24.64 11.47
CA LYS A 395 14.05 -25.49 11.81
C LYS A 395 14.92 -24.87 12.90
N VAL A 396 15.16 -23.55 12.88
CA VAL A 396 16.00 -22.86 13.87
C VAL A 396 15.33 -22.78 15.23
N SER A 397 14.05 -22.45 15.29
CA SER A 397 13.22 -22.51 16.50
C SER A 397 13.23 -23.91 17.12
N THR A 398 13.00 -24.96 16.32
CA THR A 398 13.08 -26.36 16.78
C THR A 398 14.47 -26.71 17.31
N MET A 399 15.54 -26.23 16.66
CA MET A 399 16.92 -26.40 17.12
C MET A 399 17.32 -25.54 18.33
N LEU A 400 16.54 -24.55 18.77
CA LEU A 400 16.92 -23.65 19.87
C LEU A 400 15.94 -23.72 21.04
N GLU A 401 14.65 -23.50 20.78
CA GLU A 401 13.56 -23.45 21.75
C GLU A 401 13.10 -24.87 22.12
N HIS A 402 12.72 -25.68 21.14
CA HIS A 402 12.16 -27.03 21.36
C HIS A 402 13.24 -28.11 21.52
N ALA A 403 14.33 -27.75 22.18
CA ALA A 403 15.64 -28.40 22.18
C ALA A 403 15.70 -29.90 22.52
N LYS A 404 14.63 -30.48 23.09
CA LYS A 404 14.56 -31.84 23.63
C LYS A 404 13.79 -32.83 22.72
N THR A 405 13.05 -32.35 21.71
CA THR A 405 12.25 -33.21 20.82
C THR A 405 13.13 -34.13 19.98
N SER A 406 12.55 -35.21 19.44
CA SER A 406 13.25 -36.13 18.53
C SER A 406 13.69 -35.41 17.25
N GLU A 407 12.82 -34.56 16.70
CA GLU A 407 13.10 -33.69 15.56
C GLU A 407 14.26 -32.73 15.83
N ALA A 408 14.29 -32.06 16.99
CA ALA A 408 15.39 -31.18 17.38
C ALA A 408 16.73 -31.94 17.48
N LYS A 409 16.72 -33.21 17.91
CA LYS A 409 17.93 -34.06 17.91
C LYS A 409 18.39 -34.42 16.50
N GLN A 410 17.46 -34.72 15.59
CA GLN A 410 17.75 -35.00 14.18
C GLN A 410 18.30 -33.76 13.48
N LEU A 411 17.62 -32.62 13.55
CA LEU A 411 18.07 -31.35 12.96
C LEU A 411 19.43 -30.91 13.53
N ARG A 412 19.68 -31.11 14.83
CA ARG A 412 21.01 -30.86 15.43
C ARG A 412 22.11 -31.72 14.84
N SER A 413 21.79 -32.94 14.38
CA SER A 413 22.76 -33.86 13.78
C SER A 413 22.96 -33.58 12.29
N GLU A 414 21.92 -33.11 11.59
CA GLU A 414 21.95 -32.62 10.21
C GLU A 414 22.78 -31.33 10.09
N TYR A 415 22.60 -30.40 11.02
CA TYR A 415 23.23 -29.07 11.03
C TYR A 415 24.34 -28.93 12.10
N ALA A 416 25.03 -30.02 12.43
CA ALA A 416 25.96 -30.10 13.55
C ALA A 416 27.03 -28.99 13.56
N ASP A 417 27.55 -28.63 12.38
CA ASP A 417 28.61 -27.61 12.22
C ASP A 417 28.12 -26.19 12.53
N VAL A 418 26.85 -25.85 12.24
CA VAL A 418 26.31 -24.49 12.41
C VAL A 418 25.55 -24.31 13.74
N VAL A 419 25.10 -25.39 14.39
CA VAL A 419 24.43 -25.36 15.71
C VAL A 419 25.21 -24.60 16.81
N PRO A 420 26.55 -24.68 16.91
CA PRO A 420 27.32 -23.86 17.86
C PRO A 420 27.14 -22.35 17.62
N HIS A 421 27.06 -21.94 16.36
CA HIS A 421 26.95 -20.53 15.95
C HIS A 421 25.51 -20.02 16.09
N LEU A 422 24.51 -20.85 15.76
CA LEU A 422 23.10 -20.59 16.09
C LEU A 422 22.89 -20.35 17.59
N LYS A 423 23.58 -21.10 18.46
CA LYS A 423 23.54 -20.87 19.91
C LYS A 423 24.17 -19.54 20.33
N GLN A 424 25.20 -19.06 19.64
CA GLN A 424 25.79 -17.74 19.92
C GLN A 424 24.86 -16.62 19.47
N LEU A 425 24.29 -16.71 18.26
CA LEU A 425 23.27 -15.78 17.76
C LEU A 425 22.05 -15.73 18.70
N TYR A 426 21.59 -16.87 19.19
CA TYR A 426 20.52 -16.96 20.20
C TYR A 426 20.89 -16.36 21.56
N SER A 427 22.17 -16.40 21.94
CA SER A 427 22.64 -15.78 23.19
C SER A 427 22.72 -14.25 23.06
N LEU A 428 23.16 -13.76 21.90
CA LEU A 428 23.20 -12.35 21.55
C LEU A 428 21.78 -11.77 21.44
N TYR A 429 20.86 -12.46 20.75
CA TYR A 429 19.45 -12.09 20.62
C TYR A 429 18.81 -11.74 21.96
N LYS A 430 18.99 -12.58 22.99
CA LYS A 430 18.41 -12.33 24.33
C LYS A 430 18.95 -11.08 25.01
N VAL A 431 20.18 -10.69 24.68
CA VAL A 431 20.81 -9.46 25.17
C VAL A 431 20.32 -8.24 24.38
N LEU A 432 20.17 -8.35 23.05
CA LEU A 432 19.59 -7.30 22.20
C LEU A 432 18.11 -7.04 22.56
N LEU A 433 17.31 -8.08 22.77
CA LEU A 433 15.91 -7.97 23.19
C LEU A 433 15.77 -7.26 24.54
N ALA A 434 16.65 -7.56 25.51
CA ALA A 434 16.69 -6.86 26.79
C ALA A 434 17.10 -5.37 26.64
N ALA A 435 18.01 -5.07 25.71
CA ALA A 435 18.37 -3.70 25.35
C ALA A 435 17.21 -2.96 24.67
N ARG A 436 16.47 -3.60 23.75
CA ARG A 436 15.26 -3.05 23.11
C ARG A 436 14.16 -2.73 24.13
N HIS A 437 13.94 -3.62 25.09
CA HIS A 437 13.02 -3.37 26.20
C HIS A 437 13.48 -2.15 27.02
N THR A 438 14.76 -2.11 27.43
CA THR A 438 15.34 -1.01 28.23
C THR A 438 15.35 0.34 27.49
N ARG A 439 15.55 0.31 26.17
CA ARG A 439 15.46 1.48 25.29
C ARG A 439 14.05 2.05 25.23
N GLY A 440 13.02 1.24 25.45
CA GLY A 440 11.61 1.69 25.41
C GLY A 440 10.97 1.59 24.02
N ALA A 441 11.44 0.67 23.18
CA ALA A 441 10.73 0.37 21.93
C ALA A 441 9.34 -0.20 22.23
N ILE A 442 8.37 0.12 21.37
CA ILE A 442 7.02 -0.43 21.42
C ILE A 442 7.03 -1.76 20.65
N ASP A 443 6.49 -2.82 21.26
CA ASP A 443 6.28 -4.12 20.60
C ASP A 443 4.78 -4.43 20.71
N PHE A 444 4.08 -4.35 19.58
CA PHE A 444 2.66 -4.69 19.48
C PHE A 444 2.54 -6.13 18.98
N GLU A 445 2.13 -7.04 19.86
CA GLU A 445 1.75 -8.41 19.48
C GLU A 445 0.55 -8.36 18.52
N THR A 446 0.79 -8.59 17.23
CA THR A 446 -0.25 -8.63 16.17
C THR A 446 -0.32 -10.03 15.59
N GLN A 447 -1.54 -10.48 15.23
CA GLN A 447 -1.74 -11.81 14.66
C GLN A 447 -1.78 -11.73 13.13
N GLU A 448 -0.65 -12.02 12.50
CA GLU A 448 -0.57 -12.24 11.05
C GLU A 448 -1.20 -13.59 10.65
N THR A 449 -1.57 -13.72 9.36
CA THR A 449 -2.16 -14.95 8.82
C THR A 449 -1.52 -15.34 7.49
N ARG A 450 -1.45 -16.66 7.21
CA ARG A 450 -0.97 -17.24 5.95
C ARG A 450 -2.11 -18.03 5.31
N ILE A 451 -2.40 -17.69 4.06
CA ILE A 451 -3.35 -18.44 3.22
C ILE A 451 -2.67 -19.74 2.77
N ILE A 452 -3.39 -20.86 2.90
CA ILE A 452 -2.99 -22.17 2.39
C ILE A 452 -3.89 -22.48 1.20
N PHE A 453 -3.28 -22.75 0.04
CA PHE A 453 -3.99 -22.97 -1.22
C PHE A 453 -4.24 -24.46 -1.51
N GLY A 454 -5.37 -24.74 -2.18
CA GLY A 454 -5.72 -26.06 -2.72
C GLY A 454 -5.11 -26.30 -4.10
N SER A 455 -5.26 -27.53 -4.61
CA SER A 455 -4.72 -27.94 -5.92
C SER A 455 -5.37 -27.22 -7.13
N ASP A 456 -6.45 -26.48 -6.91
CA ASP A 456 -7.16 -25.64 -7.87
C ASP A 456 -6.81 -24.15 -7.74
N ARG A 457 -5.84 -23.79 -6.89
CA ARG A 457 -5.41 -22.43 -6.53
C ARG A 457 -6.46 -21.59 -5.81
N LYS A 458 -7.44 -22.21 -5.15
CA LYS A 458 -8.35 -21.54 -4.20
C LYS A 458 -7.81 -21.61 -2.77
N ILE A 459 -8.33 -20.77 -1.87
CA ILE A 459 -8.09 -20.93 -0.43
C ILE A 459 -8.64 -22.29 0.03
N ALA A 460 -7.79 -23.13 0.59
CA ALA A 460 -8.18 -24.32 1.34
C ALA A 460 -8.33 -24.00 2.83
N GLU A 461 -7.46 -23.15 3.38
CA GLU A 461 -7.44 -22.79 4.81
C GLU A 461 -6.73 -21.43 5.01
N ILE A 462 -7.06 -20.72 6.08
CA ILE A 462 -6.33 -19.51 6.52
C ILE A 462 -5.82 -19.79 7.92
N ARG A 463 -4.51 -19.73 8.14
CA ARG A 463 -3.88 -20.07 9.43
C ARG A 463 -3.21 -18.85 10.08
N PRO A 464 -3.21 -18.73 11.41
CA PRO A 464 -2.35 -17.79 12.11
C PRO A 464 -0.88 -18.16 11.91
N THR A 465 0.01 -17.17 11.76
CA THR A 465 1.46 -17.38 11.78
C THR A 465 2.01 -17.26 13.21
N THR A 466 3.19 -17.81 13.47
CA THR A 466 3.80 -17.83 14.81
C THR A 466 5.20 -17.21 14.81
N ARG A 467 5.31 -15.97 15.27
CA ARG A 467 6.58 -15.22 15.44
C ARG A 467 7.40 -15.78 16.62
N ASN A 468 8.01 -16.95 16.40
CA ASN A 468 8.94 -17.62 17.32
C ASN A 468 10.27 -16.85 17.48
N ASP A 469 11.16 -17.29 18.40
CA ASP A 469 12.41 -16.57 18.68
C ASP A 469 13.35 -16.49 17.45
N ALA A 470 13.28 -17.41 16.48
CA ALA A 470 14.16 -17.39 15.32
C ALA A 470 13.88 -16.19 14.39
N HIS A 471 12.62 -15.77 14.27
CA HIS A 471 12.24 -14.54 13.57
C HIS A 471 12.83 -13.31 14.29
N LYS A 472 12.64 -13.25 15.63
CA LYS A 472 13.09 -12.14 16.48
C LYS A 472 14.61 -12.02 16.55
N LEU A 473 15.33 -13.15 16.45
CA LEU A 473 16.79 -13.21 16.37
C LEU A 473 17.31 -12.50 15.12
N ILE A 474 16.72 -12.77 13.95
CA ILE A 474 17.07 -12.07 12.71
C ILE A 474 16.65 -10.61 12.78
N GLU A 475 15.44 -10.32 13.26
CA GLU A 475 14.91 -8.97 13.49
C GLU A 475 15.91 -8.10 14.29
N GLU A 476 16.34 -8.52 15.48
CA GLU A 476 17.32 -7.77 16.28
C GLU A 476 18.69 -7.61 15.61
N CYS A 477 19.15 -8.60 14.83
CA CYS A 477 20.40 -8.49 14.06
C CYS A 477 20.28 -7.43 12.94
N MET A 478 19.14 -7.40 12.24
CA MET A 478 18.89 -6.42 11.19
C MET A 478 18.60 -5.02 11.76
N LEU A 479 17.94 -4.91 12.92
CA LEU A 479 17.81 -3.65 13.66
C LEU A 479 19.19 -3.08 14.00
N ALA A 480 20.11 -3.89 14.52
CA ALA A 480 21.46 -3.45 14.84
C ALA A 480 22.23 -2.92 13.61
N ALA A 481 22.22 -3.66 12.49
CA ALA A 481 22.88 -3.23 11.24
C ALA A 481 22.26 -1.96 10.64
N ASN A 482 20.92 -1.82 10.70
CA ASN A 482 20.20 -0.63 10.25
C ASN A 482 20.54 0.61 11.11
N VAL A 483 20.72 0.46 12.42
CA VAL A 483 21.17 1.54 13.32
C VAL A 483 22.64 1.90 13.08
N ALA A 484 23.53 0.91 12.97
CA ALA A 484 24.93 1.11 12.59
C ALA A 484 25.06 1.92 11.29
N THR A 485 24.15 1.67 10.34
CA THR A 485 24.11 2.38 9.06
C THR A 485 23.58 3.81 9.22
N ALA A 486 22.54 4.03 10.03
CA ALA A 486 22.02 5.37 10.31
C ALA A 486 23.07 6.25 11.02
N GLU A 487 23.80 5.70 11.99
CA GLU A 487 24.93 6.37 12.64
C GLU A 487 26.07 6.65 11.66
N PHE A 488 26.42 5.69 10.79
CA PHE A 488 27.44 5.87 9.76
C PHE A 488 27.12 7.04 8.82
N LEU A 489 25.89 7.11 8.31
CA LEU A 489 25.47 8.17 7.38
C LEU A 489 25.52 9.56 8.04
N LYS A 490 25.02 9.67 9.29
CA LYS A 490 25.10 10.92 10.08
C LYS A 490 26.55 11.33 10.36
N LYS A 491 27.41 10.38 10.76
CA LYS A 491 28.81 10.61 11.13
C LYS A 491 29.73 10.95 9.94
N HIS A 492 29.28 10.65 8.73
CA HIS A 492 29.99 10.94 7.49
C HIS A 492 29.35 12.07 6.66
N GLU A 493 28.34 12.75 7.20
CA GLU A 493 27.63 13.87 6.55
C GLU A 493 27.15 13.49 5.13
N ILE A 494 26.53 12.32 5.02
CA ILE A 494 26.00 11.80 3.75
C ILE A 494 24.48 11.99 3.72
N PRO A 495 23.96 12.85 2.84
CA PRO A 495 22.52 12.89 2.54
C PRO A 495 22.05 11.50 2.14
N ALA A 496 21.01 10.98 2.79
CA ALA A 496 20.48 9.64 2.57
C ALA A 496 19.03 9.52 3.05
N LEU A 497 18.35 8.45 2.64
CA LEU A 497 17.01 8.16 3.14
C LEU A 497 17.06 7.53 4.55
N TYR A 498 16.40 8.18 5.49
CA TYR A 498 16.05 7.62 6.79
C TYR A 498 14.67 6.99 6.72
N ARG A 499 14.45 5.94 7.52
CA ARG A 499 13.12 5.35 7.74
C ARG A 499 12.53 6.01 8.97
N VAL A 500 11.79 7.09 8.73
CA VAL A 500 11.18 7.95 9.76
C VAL A 500 9.86 7.34 10.23
N HIS A 501 9.53 7.51 11.50
CA HIS A 501 8.22 7.21 12.07
C HIS A 501 7.93 8.22 13.17
N ASP A 502 7.05 9.19 12.87
CA ASP A 502 6.70 10.26 13.80
C ASP A 502 5.86 9.76 14.99
N GLY A 503 5.74 10.62 16.01
CA GLY A 503 4.78 10.41 17.08
C GLY A 503 3.31 10.41 16.59
N PRO A 504 2.35 10.05 17.46
CA PRO A 504 0.93 10.17 17.16
C PRO A 504 0.56 11.64 16.88
N PRO A 505 -0.16 11.96 15.79
CA PRO A 505 -0.64 13.32 15.53
C PRO A 505 -1.52 13.84 16.68
N PRO A 506 -1.50 15.14 17.01
CA PRO A 506 -2.20 15.68 18.18
C PRO A 506 -3.66 15.25 18.31
N GLU A 507 -4.41 15.30 17.20
CA GLU A 507 -5.82 14.91 17.15
C GLU A 507 -6.06 13.40 17.43
N ARG A 508 -5.14 12.53 17.00
CA ARG A 508 -5.18 11.08 17.33
C ARG A 508 -4.79 10.83 18.78
N LEU A 509 -3.81 11.58 19.29
CA LEU A 509 -3.37 11.52 20.69
C LEU A 509 -4.46 12.00 21.67
N GLU A 510 -5.23 13.03 21.32
CA GLU A 510 -6.38 13.48 22.12
C GLU A 510 -7.49 12.43 22.16
N LYS A 511 -7.85 11.83 21.01
CA LYS A 511 -8.80 10.73 20.93
C LYS A 511 -8.37 9.53 21.78
N LEU A 512 -7.09 9.13 21.71
CA LEU A 512 -6.53 8.08 22.56
C LEU A 512 -6.61 8.44 24.05
N ARG A 513 -6.25 9.68 24.43
CA ARG A 513 -6.31 10.14 25.83
C ARG A 513 -7.73 10.18 26.38
N ALA A 514 -8.73 10.51 25.56
CA ALA A 514 -10.14 10.45 25.95
C ALA A 514 -10.60 8.99 26.17
N PHE A 515 -10.33 8.11 25.21
CA PHE A 515 -10.63 6.67 25.30
C PHE A 515 -10.00 6.02 26.54
N LEU A 516 -8.72 6.27 26.80
CA LEU A 516 -8.02 5.75 27.99
C LEU A 516 -8.61 6.29 29.29
N GLY A 517 -8.99 7.57 29.33
CA GLY A 517 -9.58 8.22 30.50
C GLY A 517 -10.87 7.55 30.99
N GLU A 518 -11.77 7.18 30.05
CA GLU A 518 -13.01 6.44 30.36
C GLU A 518 -12.75 5.02 30.91
N LEU A 519 -11.58 4.43 30.62
CA LEU A 519 -11.15 3.14 31.17
C LEU A 519 -10.40 3.26 32.51
N GLY A 520 -10.30 4.47 33.07
CA GLY A 520 -9.51 4.78 34.26
C GLY A 520 -7.99 4.71 34.03
N LEU A 521 -7.55 4.69 32.76
CA LEU A 521 -6.15 4.61 32.35
C LEU A 521 -5.62 6.02 32.01
N THR A 522 -4.30 6.20 32.12
CA THR A 522 -3.65 7.43 31.68
C THR A 522 -2.40 7.11 30.87
N LEU A 523 -2.25 7.81 29.75
CA LEU A 523 -0.98 7.92 29.01
C LEU A 523 -0.34 9.26 29.38
N HIS A 524 0.98 9.29 29.54
CA HIS A 524 1.68 10.40 30.19
C HIS A 524 1.45 11.77 29.50
N LYS A 525 1.53 12.83 30.31
CA LYS A 525 1.36 14.23 29.91
C LYS A 525 2.68 14.98 30.10
N GLY A 526 3.72 14.51 29.42
CA GLY A 526 4.92 15.32 29.18
C GLY A 526 4.56 16.57 28.39
N LYS A 527 5.37 17.64 28.50
CA LYS A 527 5.15 18.90 27.77
C LYS A 527 5.04 18.67 26.27
N ASP A 528 5.89 17.77 25.77
CA ASP A 528 6.10 17.48 24.35
C ASP A 528 5.29 16.24 23.91
N GLY A 529 4.35 15.78 24.74
CA GLY A 529 3.55 14.57 24.51
C GLY A 529 4.03 13.34 25.31
N PRO A 530 3.52 12.14 24.97
CA PRO A 530 4.00 10.87 25.50
C PRO A 530 5.16 10.31 24.66
N THR A 531 6.14 9.72 25.33
CA THR A 531 7.27 9.02 24.72
C THR A 531 6.93 7.56 24.37
N PRO A 532 7.73 6.86 23.56
CA PRO A 532 7.59 5.42 23.34
C PRO A 532 7.65 4.59 24.64
N LYS A 533 8.41 5.06 25.65
CA LYS A 533 8.46 4.47 27.00
C LYS A 533 7.12 4.55 27.71
N ASP A 534 6.34 5.62 27.52
CA ASP A 534 5.01 5.76 28.12
C ASP A 534 4.01 4.78 27.49
N TYR A 535 4.11 4.55 26.17
CA TYR A 535 3.35 3.50 25.49
C TYR A 535 3.71 2.10 26.00
N GLN A 536 5.02 1.80 26.09
CA GLN A 536 5.51 0.51 26.59
C GLN A 536 5.10 0.26 28.05
N ALA A 537 5.24 1.26 28.93
CA ALA A 537 4.84 1.18 30.33
C ALA A 537 3.33 0.98 30.50
N LEU A 538 2.52 1.67 29.69
CA LEU A 538 1.07 1.45 29.67
C LEU A 538 0.74 0.02 29.23
N LEU A 539 1.27 -0.45 28.10
CA LEU A 539 1.09 -1.82 27.59
C LEU A 539 1.45 -2.89 28.64
N ALA A 540 2.58 -2.72 29.34
CA ALA A 540 2.99 -3.61 30.42
C ALA A 540 1.99 -3.60 31.59
N SER A 541 1.45 -2.43 31.96
CA SER A 541 0.49 -2.29 33.07
C SER A 541 -0.91 -2.88 32.77
N ILE A 542 -1.26 -3.04 31.48
CA ILE A 542 -2.58 -3.54 31.05
C ILE A 542 -2.59 -5.01 30.60
N LYS A 543 -1.45 -5.72 30.60
CA LYS A 543 -1.32 -7.05 29.96
C LYS A 543 -2.32 -8.09 30.47
N ASP A 544 -2.64 -8.09 31.76
CA ASP A 544 -3.58 -9.04 32.38
C ASP A 544 -5.05 -8.55 32.37
N ARG A 545 -5.37 -7.45 31.69
CA ARG A 545 -6.75 -6.93 31.60
C ARG A 545 -7.57 -7.67 30.52
N PRO A 546 -8.88 -7.89 30.72
CA PRO A 546 -9.75 -8.52 29.72
C PRO A 546 -9.96 -7.65 28.47
N ASP A 547 -9.68 -6.35 28.54
CA ASP A 547 -9.75 -5.39 27.42
C ASP A 547 -8.36 -5.04 26.84
N PHE A 548 -7.31 -5.81 27.16
CA PHE A 548 -5.94 -5.58 26.68
C PHE A 548 -5.86 -5.37 25.16
N HIS A 549 -6.40 -6.32 24.38
CA HIS A 549 -6.31 -6.31 22.91
C HIS A 549 -7.07 -5.13 22.27
N LEU A 550 -8.20 -4.72 22.88
CA LEU A 550 -8.93 -3.51 22.51
C LEU A 550 -8.04 -2.27 22.72
N ILE A 551 -7.47 -2.10 23.92
CA ILE A 551 -6.65 -0.92 24.24
C ILE A 551 -5.40 -0.88 23.36
N GLN A 552 -4.72 -2.02 23.21
CA GLN A 552 -3.58 -2.22 22.31
C GLN A 552 -3.91 -1.80 20.87
N THR A 553 -5.07 -2.21 20.35
CA THR A 553 -5.52 -1.86 18.99
C THR A 553 -5.77 -0.36 18.83
N VAL A 554 -6.36 0.31 19.82
CA VAL A 554 -6.57 1.78 19.78
C VAL A 554 -5.23 2.53 19.93
N MET A 555 -4.29 2.03 20.73
CA MET A 555 -2.93 2.57 20.85
C MET A 555 -2.11 2.40 19.56
N LEU A 556 -2.23 1.28 18.84
CA LEU A 556 -1.59 1.09 17.54
C LEU A 556 -2.19 2.04 16.49
N ARG A 557 -3.53 2.15 16.45
CA ARG A 557 -4.26 3.01 15.50
C ARG A 557 -4.08 4.51 15.74
N SER A 558 -3.51 4.95 16.87
CA SER A 558 -3.21 6.38 17.09
C SER A 558 -1.90 6.85 16.48
N LEU A 559 -0.97 5.94 16.16
CA LEU A 559 0.37 6.27 15.65
C LEU A 559 0.33 6.75 14.19
N SER A 560 1.47 7.26 13.73
CA SER A 560 1.71 7.62 12.32
C SER A 560 2.14 6.40 11.50
N GLN A 561 2.11 6.50 10.17
CA GLN A 561 2.74 5.51 9.29
C GLN A 561 4.23 5.85 9.13
N ALA A 562 5.11 4.85 9.09
CA ALA A 562 6.53 5.06 8.80
C ALA A 562 6.76 5.34 7.31
N VAL A 563 7.68 6.25 7.00
CA VAL A 563 7.97 6.76 5.64
C VAL A 563 9.48 6.84 5.38
N TYR A 564 9.88 6.96 4.12
CA TYR A 564 11.25 7.32 3.74
C TYR A 564 11.35 8.84 3.58
N SER A 565 12.32 9.45 4.26
CA SER A 565 12.60 10.90 4.19
C SER A 565 14.10 11.16 4.11
N ALA A 566 14.52 12.26 3.47
CA ALA A 566 15.90 12.73 3.55
C ALA A 566 16.22 13.35 4.93
N ASP A 567 15.21 13.90 5.61
CA ASP A 567 15.32 14.45 6.97
C ASP A 567 15.15 13.36 8.04
N ASN A 568 15.94 13.46 9.12
CA ASN A 568 15.99 12.47 10.20
C ASN A 568 15.22 12.95 11.44
N GLN A 569 13.91 12.73 11.45
CA GLN A 569 13.05 12.91 12.63
C GLN A 569 13.02 11.67 13.58
N GLY A 570 13.85 10.66 13.30
CA GLY A 570 13.95 9.44 14.11
C GLY A 570 12.79 8.47 13.89
N HIS A 571 12.66 7.45 14.75
CA HIS A 571 11.68 6.38 14.59
C HIS A 571 10.99 6.02 15.93
N PHE A 572 9.86 6.69 16.22
CA PHE A 572 9.09 6.60 17.47
C PHE A 572 8.83 5.15 17.90
N GLY A 573 8.25 4.30 17.03
CA GLY A 573 7.88 2.92 17.40
C GLY A 573 9.06 2.03 17.87
N LEU A 574 10.28 2.27 17.39
CA LEU A 574 11.49 1.51 17.76
C LEU A 574 12.34 2.24 18.83
N ASN A 575 11.93 3.46 19.18
CA ASN A 575 12.65 4.45 19.98
C ASN A 575 14.14 4.59 19.60
N TYR A 576 14.39 4.92 18.33
CA TYR A 576 15.73 5.27 17.82
C TYR A 576 15.77 6.73 17.34
N GLU A 577 16.85 7.45 17.66
CA GLU A 577 17.11 8.82 17.19
C GLU A 577 17.42 8.88 15.68
N ALA A 578 17.88 7.78 15.11
CA ALA A 578 18.08 7.63 13.67
C ALA A 578 17.93 6.16 13.27
N TYR A 579 17.30 5.92 12.13
CA TYR A 579 17.07 4.59 11.60
C TYR A 579 16.98 4.66 10.06
N THR A 580 17.54 3.68 9.36
CA THR A 580 17.47 3.56 7.89
C THR A 580 17.36 2.09 7.51
N HIS A 581 16.97 1.80 6.27
CA HIS A 581 16.98 0.45 5.73
C HIS A 581 18.26 0.20 4.92
N PHE A 582 19.01 -0.83 5.30
CA PHE A 582 20.23 -1.32 4.65
C PHE A 582 20.16 -2.82 4.28
N THR A 583 19.31 -3.57 4.96
CA THR A 583 19.32 -5.03 5.08
C THR A 583 18.46 -5.77 4.05
N SER A 584 17.87 -5.11 3.06
CA SER A 584 17.09 -5.79 2.01
C SER A 584 17.12 -5.15 0.60
N PRO A 585 18.31 -4.93 0.00
CA PRO A 585 18.47 -4.28 -1.30
C PRO A 585 17.99 -5.10 -2.51
N ILE A 586 17.71 -6.41 -2.38
CA ILE A 586 17.11 -7.19 -3.48
C ILE A 586 15.66 -6.74 -3.75
N ARG A 587 14.98 -6.26 -2.70
CA ARG A 587 13.52 -6.03 -2.69
C ARG A 587 13.08 -4.62 -2.25
N ARG A 588 14.03 -3.72 -1.93
CA ARG A 588 13.78 -2.31 -1.58
C ARG A 588 14.83 -1.39 -2.22
N TYR A 589 14.39 -0.37 -2.95
CA TYR A 589 15.27 0.60 -3.60
C TYR A 589 16.00 1.54 -2.60
N PRO A 590 15.39 1.98 -1.48
CA PRO A 590 16.11 2.73 -0.44
C PRO A 590 17.37 2.03 0.08
N ASP A 591 17.31 0.72 0.32
CA ASP A 591 18.48 -0.07 0.74
C ASP A 591 19.59 -0.08 -0.33
N LEU A 592 19.23 -0.12 -1.62
CA LEU A 592 20.19 -0.02 -2.72
C LEU A 592 20.86 1.36 -2.78
N LEU A 593 20.14 2.44 -2.46
CA LEU A 593 20.71 3.77 -2.26
C LEU A 593 21.64 3.80 -1.04
N THR A 594 21.25 3.20 0.07
CA THR A 594 22.08 3.07 1.28
C THR A 594 23.38 2.31 1.01
N HIS A 595 23.34 1.20 0.25
CA HIS A 595 24.54 0.48 -0.20
C HIS A 595 25.46 1.36 -1.05
N ARG A 596 24.90 2.17 -1.94
CA ARG A 596 25.66 3.15 -2.75
C ARG A 596 26.29 4.23 -1.86
N ALA A 597 25.60 4.72 -0.84
CA ALA A 597 26.13 5.69 0.13
C ALA A 597 27.38 5.15 0.85
N ILE A 598 27.27 3.96 1.46
CA ILE A 598 28.39 3.26 2.13
C ILE A 598 29.55 3.02 1.17
N ARG A 599 29.25 2.48 -0.01
CA ARG A 599 30.22 2.23 -1.09
C ARG A 599 31.00 3.49 -1.48
N SER A 600 30.37 4.67 -1.45
CA SER A 600 31.03 5.94 -1.78
C SER A 600 32.16 6.30 -0.80
N VAL A 601 32.02 5.94 0.48
CA VAL A 601 33.08 6.13 1.50
C VAL A 601 34.16 5.07 1.34
N ILE A 602 33.80 3.81 1.10
CA ILE A 602 34.76 2.71 0.86
C ILE A 602 35.71 3.06 -0.28
N HIS A 603 35.20 3.59 -1.41
CA HIS A 603 36.02 4.05 -2.54
C HIS A 603 36.50 5.52 -2.44
N SER A 604 36.32 6.20 -1.30
CA SER A 604 36.89 7.52 -1.07
C SER A 604 38.34 7.46 -0.59
N LYS A 605 38.99 8.62 -0.47
CA LYS A 605 40.28 8.79 0.24
C LYS A 605 40.12 9.17 1.73
N MET A 606 38.90 9.17 2.26
CA MET A 606 38.63 9.57 3.65
C MET A 606 39.24 8.55 4.61
N ASP A 607 40.17 8.98 5.46
CA ASP A 607 40.68 8.15 6.55
C ASP A 607 39.64 8.08 7.68
N THR A 608 39.23 6.88 8.05
CA THR A 608 38.18 6.66 9.05
C THR A 608 38.14 5.18 9.47
N PRO A 609 37.92 4.86 10.77
CA PRO A 609 37.87 3.47 11.23
C PRO A 609 36.61 2.73 10.77
N HIS A 610 35.53 3.43 10.41
CA HIS A 610 34.23 2.82 10.09
C HIS A 610 34.16 2.17 8.70
N VAL A 611 35.22 2.21 7.89
CA VAL A 611 35.32 1.42 6.65
C VAL A 611 36.61 0.63 6.57
N ARG A 612 36.53 -0.62 6.11
CA ARG A 612 37.70 -1.48 5.88
C ARG A 612 37.92 -1.69 4.38
N ARG A 613 39.14 -1.44 3.90
CA ARG A 613 39.48 -1.42 2.46
C ARG A 613 40.47 -2.54 2.12
N ALA A 614 40.08 -3.49 1.27
CA ALA A 614 40.94 -4.57 0.79
C ALA A 614 41.74 -4.19 -0.47
N GLY A 615 42.32 -2.98 -0.49
CA GLY A 615 42.95 -2.42 -1.70
C GLY A 615 41.95 -1.95 -2.76
N ALA A 616 40.72 -1.64 -2.35
CA ALA A 616 39.69 -1.04 -3.20
C ALA A 616 40.19 0.25 -3.87
N MET A 617 39.93 0.41 -5.17
CA MET A 617 40.35 1.59 -5.92
C MET A 617 39.54 2.82 -5.52
N THR A 618 40.16 4.00 -5.56
CA THR A 618 39.44 5.28 -5.41
C THR A 618 38.53 5.51 -6.62
N ILE A 619 37.27 5.88 -6.38
CA ILE A 619 36.27 6.20 -7.40
C ILE A 619 35.60 7.53 -6.99
N PRO A 620 35.37 8.49 -7.92
CA PRO A 620 34.69 9.75 -7.58
C PRO A 620 33.27 9.52 -7.02
N LYS A 621 32.90 10.25 -5.94
CA LYS A 621 31.57 10.12 -5.28
C LYS A 621 30.43 10.16 -6.30
N ALA A 622 30.43 11.12 -7.23
CA ALA A 622 29.40 11.27 -8.27
C ALA A 622 29.23 10.07 -9.23
N ARG A 623 30.14 9.08 -9.26
CA ARG A 623 29.98 7.82 -10.03
C ARG A 623 29.38 6.66 -9.22
N ILE A 624 29.18 6.85 -7.92
CA ILE A 624 28.66 5.85 -6.98
C ILE A 624 27.41 6.39 -6.27
N TYR A 625 27.39 7.67 -5.92
CA TYR A 625 26.36 8.33 -5.15
C TYR A 625 26.26 9.81 -5.59
N PRO A 626 25.57 10.09 -6.71
CA PRO A 626 25.37 11.45 -7.25
C PRO A 626 24.23 12.23 -6.56
N TYR A 627 23.50 11.62 -5.63
CA TYR A 627 22.29 12.19 -5.04
C TYR A 627 22.61 13.33 -4.05
N ASP A 628 21.87 14.42 -4.20
CA ASP A 628 21.74 15.52 -3.25
C ASP A 628 20.42 15.42 -2.47
N GLU A 629 20.15 16.38 -1.59
CA GLU A 629 18.96 16.37 -0.72
C GLU A 629 17.65 16.46 -1.52
N ALA A 630 17.59 17.28 -2.57
CA ALA A 630 16.40 17.42 -3.42
C ALA A 630 16.09 16.15 -4.22
N ALA A 631 17.12 15.48 -4.76
CA ALA A 631 16.95 14.17 -5.41
C ALA A 631 16.49 13.10 -4.40
N LEU A 632 16.97 13.16 -3.15
CA LEU A 632 16.57 12.22 -2.10
C LEU A 632 15.18 12.46 -1.56
N GLU A 633 14.72 13.71 -1.47
CA GLU A 633 13.34 14.04 -1.10
C GLU A 633 12.33 13.42 -2.07
N GLN A 634 12.54 13.62 -3.38
CA GLN A 634 11.74 12.99 -4.44
C GLN A 634 11.78 11.45 -4.40
N LEU A 635 12.96 10.88 -4.15
CA LEU A 635 13.11 9.42 -3.99
C LEU A 635 12.43 8.89 -2.72
N GLY A 636 12.40 9.67 -1.64
CA GLY A 636 11.72 9.34 -0.39
C GLY A 636 10.21 9.31 -0.55
N GLU A 637 9.63 10.30 -1.23
CA GLU A 637 8.23 10.30 -1.61
C GLU A 637 7.91 9.11 -2.52
N GLN A 638 8.68 8.91 -3.60
CA GLN A 638 8.49 7.82 -4.57
C GLN A 638 8.49 6.43 -3.89
N CYS A 639 9.48 6.16 -3.03
CA CYS A 639 9.59 4.86 -2.34
C CYS A 639 8.50 4.68 -1.26
N SER A 640 8.05 5.77 -0.62
CA SER A 640 6.93 5.73 0.33
C SER A 640 5.59 5.51 -0.39
N MET A 641 5.44 6.04 -1.61
CA MET A 641 4.28 5.79 -2.48
C MET A 641 4.27 4.37 -3.04
N SER A 642 5.43 3.82 -3.46
CA SER A 642 5.50 2.44 -3.97
C SER A 642 5.19 1.40 -2.88
N GLU A 643 5.63 1.65 -1.65
CA GLU A 643 5.33 0.83 -0.47
C GLU A 643 3.82 0.80 -0.20
N ARG A 644 3.17 1.97 -0.08
CA ARG A 644 1.70 2.08 0.09
C ARG A 644 0.93 1.40 -1.05
N ARG A 645 1.35 1.60 -2.31
CA ARG A 645 0.77 0.96 -3.51
C ARG A 645 0.83 -0.57 -3.43
N ALA A 646 1.93 -1.13 -2.92
CA ALA A 646 2.09 -2.58 -2.74
C ALA A 646 1.21 -3.12 -1.61
N ASP A 647 1.15 -2.43 -0.46
CA ASP A 647 0.30 -2.80 0.67
C ASP A 647 -1.19 -2.76 0.32
N GLU A 648 -1.65 -1.74 -0.41
CA GLU A 648 -3.04 -1.63 -0.86
C GLU A 648 -3.41 -2.76 -1.82
N ALA A 649 -2.60 -3.02 -2.85
CA ALA A 649 -2.89 -4.06 -3.85
C ALA A 649 -2.86 -5.48 -3.26
N THR A 650 -1.89 -5.79 -2.38
CA THR A 650 -1.80 -7.11 -1.74
C THR A 650 -2.93 -7.35 -0.75
N ARG A 651 -3.36 -6.31 -0.02
CA ARG A 651 -4.56 -6.35 0.83
C ARG A 651 -5.83 -6.54 -0.01
N ASP A 652 -5.95 -5.87 -1.15
CA ASP A 652 -7.11 -5.94 -2.03
C ASP A 652 -7.30 -7.34 -2.63
N VAL A 653 -6.23 -7.96 -3.15
CA VAL A 653 -6.20 -9.37 -3.57
C VAL A 653 -6.56 -10.30 -2.41
N THR A 654 -5.99 -10.06 -1.22
CA THR A 654 -6.29 -10.85 -0.02
C THR A 654 -7.77 -10.77 0.36
N ASN A 655 -8.39 -9.58 0.27
CA ASN A 655 -9.82 -9.39 0.51
C ASN A 655 -10.68 -10.12 -0.53
N TRP A 656 -10.30 -10.07 -1.82
CA TRP A 656 -11.03 -10.79 -2.89
C TRP A 656 -10.98 -12.31 -2.68
N LEU A 657 -9.80 -12.87 -2.38
CA LEU A 657 -9.63 -14.30 -2.10
C LEU A 657 -10.41 -14.73 -0.85
N LYS A 658 -10.41 -13.90 0.22
CA LYS A 658 -11.23 -14.12 1.42
C LYS A 658 -12.74 -14.07 1.11
N CYS A 659 -13.18 -13.20 0.19
CA CYS A 659 -14.56 -13.20 -0.30
C CYS A 659 -14.87 -14.47 -1.09
N GLU A 660 -14.00 -14.93 -1.99
CA GLU A 660 -14.25 -16.17 -2.74
C GLU A 660 -14.41 -17.37 -1.80
N PHE A 661 -13.52 -17.49 -0.80
CA PHE A 661 -13.58 -18.54 0.22
C PHE A 661 -14.89 -18.54 1.03
N MET A 662 -15.42 -17.36 1.38
CA MET A 662 -16.66 -17.24 2.14
C MET A 662 -17.94 -17.37 1.29
N LYS A 663 -17.83 -17.38 -0.04
CA LYS A 663 -18.98 -17.45 -0.96
C LYS A 663 -19.82 -18.72 -0.77
N ASP A 664 -19.15 -19.85 -0.55
CA ASP A 664 -19.80 -21.14 -0.33
C ASP A 664 -20.28 -21.32 1.13
N ARG A 665 -20.07 -20.31 1.99
CA ARG A 665 -20.47 -20.26 3.42
C ARG A 665 -21.71 -19.41 3.68
N VAL A 666 -22.37 -18.87 2.65
CA VAL A 666 -23.58 -18.04 2.81
C VAL A 666 -24.69 -18.83 3.49
N GLY A 667 -25.22 -18.30 4.60
CA GLY A 667 -26.19 -18.93 5.48
C GLY A 667 -25.60 -19.58 6.74
N GLU A 668 -24.29 -19.88 6.77
CA GLU A 668 -23.61 -20.39 7.97
C GLU A 668 -23.45 -19.29 9.03
N SER A 669 -23.30 -19.70 10.29
CA SER A 669 -23.11 -18.80 11.43
C SER A 669 -21.82 -19.12 12.19
N PHE A 670 -21.08 -18.07 12.54
CA PHE A 670 -19.73 -18.15 13.08
C PHE A 670 -19.56 -17.24 14.31
N PRO A 671 -18.73 -17.61 15.28
CA PRO A 671 -18.20 -16.66 16.26
C PRO A 671 -17.27 -15.66 15.56
N GLY A 672 -17.22 -14.44 16.08
CA GLY A 672 -16.29 -13.41 15.61
C GLY A 672 -16.08 -12.31 16.65
N VAL A 673 -15.11 -11.45 16.39
CA VAL A 673 -14.74 -10.31 17.25
C VAL A 673 -14.94 -9.02 16.48
N VAL A 674 -15.57 -8.02 17.10
CA VAL A 674 -15.75 -6.70 16.49
C VAL A 674 -14.38 -6.01 16.31
N THR A 675 -13.93 -5.80 15.08
CA THR A 675 -12.63 -5.22 14.70
C THR A 675 -12.67 -3.73 14.42
N ALA A 676 -13.83 -3.17 14.08
CA ALA A 676 -14.07 -1.73 13.98
C ALA A 676 -15.55 -1.39 14.21
N VAL A 677 -15.80 -0.17 14.68
CA VAL A 677 -17.15 0.35 14.93
C VAL A 677 -17.30 1.71 14.27
N THR A 678 -18.42 1.91 13.58
CA THR A 678 -18.71 3.10 12.76
C THR A 678 -20.15 3.57 12.94
N GLY A 679 -20.47 4.75 12.42
CA GLY A 679 -21.85 5.27 12.39
C GLY A 679 -22.85 4.43 11.58
N PHE A 680 -22.39 3.53 10.72
CA PHE A 680 -23.25 2.71 9.85
C PHE A 680 -23.19 1.21 10.17
N GLY A 681 -22.36 0.77 11.13
CA GLY A 681 -22.26 -0.66 11.46
C GLY A 681 -20.98 -1.07 12.20
N LEU A 682 -20.87 -2.38 12.40
CA LEU A 682 -19.76 -3.08 13.04
C LEU A 682 -19.01 -3.90 11.99
N PHE A 683 -17.69 -3.78 11.93
CA PHE A 683 -16.86 -4.77 11.26
C PHE A 683 -16.54 -5.88 12.26
N VAL A 684 -16.67 -7.13 11.83
CA VAL A 684 -16.45 -8.33 12.64
C VAL A 684 -15.50 -9.24 11.88
N GLU A 685 -14.41 -9.68 12.53
CA GLU A 685 -13.56 -10.75 12.02
C GLU A 685 -14.01 -12.09 12.60
N LEU A 686 -14.18 -13.09 11.74
CA LEU A 686 -14.58 -14.44 12.13
C LEU A 686 -13.44 -15.19 12.82
N THR A 687 -13.70 -15.73 14.02
CA THR A 687 -12.71 -16.51 14.78
C THR A 687 -12.31 -17.77 14.00
N ASP A 688 -11.03 -18.14 14.09
CA ASP A 688 -10.37 -19.27 13.38
C ASP A 688 -10.40 -19.21 11.83
N ILE A 689 -11.14 -18.26 11.24
CA ILE A 689 -11.30 -18.05 9.80
C ILE A 689 -10.56 -16.77 9.34
N TYR A 690 -10.43 -15.76 10.21
CA TYR A 690 -9.71 -14.51 9.97
C TYR A 690 -10.21 -13.74 8.74
N VAL A 691 -11.53 -13.73 8.53
CA VAL A 691 -12.19 -12.96 7.47
C VAL A 691 -13.10 -11.90 8.10
N GLU A 692 -12.94 -10.66 7.65
CA GLU A 692 -13.74 -9.51 8.11
C GLU A 692 -15.00 -9.31 7.26
N GLY A 693 -16.12 -8.98 7.90
CA GLY A 693 -17.38 -8.63 7.24
C GLY A 693 -18.17 -7.58 8.03
N LEU A 694 -19.15 -6.96 7.39
CA LEU A 694 -19.91 -5.81 7.91
C LEU A 694 -21.29 -6.23 8.42
N VAL A 695 -21.54 -6.06 9.71
CA VAL A 695 -22.90 -5.98 10.26
C VAL A 695 -23.38 -4.53 10.14
N HIS A 696 -24.18 -4.24 9.12
CA HIS A 696 -24.78 -2.92 8.96
C HIS A 696 -25.75 -2.60 10.11
N VAL A 697 -25.90 -1.32 10.47
CA VAL A 697 -26.71 -0.87 11.62
C VAL A 697 -28.18 -1.30 11.53
N THR A 698 -28.71 -1.51 10.32
CA THR A 698 -30.07 -2.03 10.09
C THR A 698 -30.22 -3.54 10.30
N ALA A 699 -29.11 -4.29 10.39
CA ALA A 699 -29.06 -5.71 10.75
C ALA A 699 -28.75 -5.93 12.24
N LEU A 700 -28.76 -4.86 13.04
CA LEU A 700 -28.73 -4.92 14.50
C LEU A 700 -30.15 -5.06 15.09
N PRO A 701 -30.30 -5.65 16.29
CA PRO A 701 -31.60 -5.78 16.97
C PRO A 701 -32.34 -4.45 17.12
N GLY A 702 -33.61 -4.41 16.69
CA GLY A 702 -34.40 -3.18 16.50
C GLY A 702 -34.34 -2.14 17.62
N ASP A 703 -33.49 -1.13 17.43
CA ASP A 703 -33.29 0.04 18.28
C ASP A 703 -32.67 1.18 17.45
N TYR A 704 -32.64 2.41 17.97
CA TYR A 704 -31.85 3.49 17.40
C TYR A 704 -30.44 3.45 17.99
N TYR A 705 -29.45 3.09 17.18
CA TYR A 705 -28.06 3.00 17.61
C TYR A 705 -27.32 4.32 17.40
N HIS A 706 -26.86 4.92 18.49
CA HIS A 706 -25.99 6.08 18.46
C HIS A 706 -24.53 5.65 18.45
N PHE A 707 -23.74 6.22 17.55
CA PHE A 707 -22.30 5.96 17.48
C PHE A 707 -21.55 6.88 18.43
N ASP A 708 -20.78 6.25 19.31
CA ASP A 708 -19.95 6.89 20.32
C ASP A 708 -18.48 6.62 19.94
N PRO A 709 -17.83 7.59 19.26
CA PRO A 709 -16.48 7.41 18.72
C PRO A 709 -15.41 7.35 19.81
N VAL A 710 -15.66 7.91 20.99
CA VAL A 710 -14.71 7.90 22.12
C VAL A 710 -14.65 6.51 22.75
N HIS A 711 -15.80 5.87 22.94
CA HIS A 711 -15.88 4.51 23.49
C HIS A 711 -15.82 3.40 22.44
N HIS A 712 -15.57 3.74 21.16
CA HIS A 712 -15.61 2.84 20.00
C HIS A 712 -16.83 1.88 20.03
N ARG A 713 -18.04 2.43 20.20
CA ARG A 713 -19.28 1.64 20.37
C ARG A 713 -20.49 2.17 19.59
N LEU A 714 -21.40 1.26 19.26
CA LEU A 714 -22.80 1.57 18.93
C LEU A 714 -23.67 1.27 20.16
N ALA A 715 -24.46 2.24 20.61
CA ALA A 715 -25.30 2.12 21.80
C ALA A 715 -26.78 2.38 21.45
N GLY A 716 -27.63 1.38 21.73
CA GLY A 716 -29.07 1.43 21.46
C GLY A 716 -29.82 2.30 22.48
N GLU A 717 -30.53 3.31 22.00
CA GLU A 717 -31.23 4.33 22.80
C GLU A 717 -32.28 3.75 23.76
N ARG A 718 -33.12 2.83 23.27
CA ARG A 718 -34.27 2.30 24.01
C ARG A 718 -33.90 1.07 24.84
N THR A 719 -33.00 0.24 24.34
CA THR A 719 -32.61 -1.04 24.97
C THR A 719 -31.41 -0.90 25.90
N GLY A 720 -30.53 0.07 25.66
CA GLY A 720 -29.23 0.15 26.32
C GLY A 720 -28.24 -0.94 25.87
N ARG A 721 -28.54 -1.68 24.80
CA ARG A 721 -27.63 -2.68 24.22
C ARG A 721 -26.45 -1.95 23.57
N SER A 722 -25.23 -2.33 23.96
CA SER A 722 -23.98 -1.76 23.45
C SER A 722 -23.24 -2.86 22.69
N PHE A 723 -22.68 -2.50 21.53
CA PHE A 723 -21.68 -3.28 20.81
C PHE A 723 -20.41 -2.45 20.68
N ARG A 724 -19.25 -3.00 21.02
CA ARG A 724 -17.97 -2.30 21.16
C ARG A 724 -16.89 -2.98 20.35
N LEU A 725 -15.85 -2.22 19.98
CA LEU A 725 -14.57 -2.76 19.53
C LEU A 725 -14.06 -3.80 20.55
N GLY A 726 -13.72 -5.00 20.08
CA GLY A 726 -13.28 -6.13 20.91
C GLY A 726 -14.40 -7.04 21.47
N ASP A 727 -15.68 -6.70 21.33
CA ASP A 727 -16.77 -7.60 21.77
C ASP A 727 -16.81 -8.88 20.92
N THR A 728 -16.95 -10.05 21.55
CA THR A 728 -17.25 -11.32 20.85
C THR A 728 -18.75 -11.39 20.52
N VAL A 729 -19.08 -11.73 19.27
CA VAL A 729 -20.44 -11.85 18.75
C VAL A 729 -20.60 -13.12 17.92
N GLU A 730 -21.84 -13.57 17.70
CA GLU A 730 -22.15 -14.65 16.75
C GLU A 730 -22.89 -14.01 15.56
N VAL A 731 -22.37 -14.22 14.35
CA VAL A 731 -22.88 -13.59 13.12
C VAL A 731 -23.20 -14.63 12.05
N ARG A 732 -24.16 -14.33 11.18
CA ARG A 732 -24.50 -15.14 9.99
C ARG A 732 -23.98 -14.46 8.73
N VAL A 733 -23.41 -15.25 7.81
CA VAL A 733 -23.03 -14.79 6.47
C VAL A 733 -24.29 -14.61 5.62
N MET A 734 -24.63 -13.38 5.25
CA MET A 734 -25.88 -13.08 4.52
C MET A 734 -25.67 -12.88 3.02
N ARG A 735 -24.56 -12.24 2.65
CA ARG A 735 -24.15 -12.04 1.25
C ARG A 735 -22.63 -11.97 1.19
N VAL A 736 -22.08 -12.48 0.10
CA VAL A 736 -20.72 -12.19 -0.34
C VAL A 736 -20.83 -11.43 -1.65
N ASP A 737 -20.09 -10.34 -1.78
CA ASP A 737 -19.99 -9.57 -3.01
C ASP A 737 -18.53 -9.47 -3.45
N LEU A 738 -18.23 -10.11 -4.59
CA LEU A 738 -16.89 -10.17 -5.17
C LEU A 738 -16.52 -8.91 -5.96
N ASP A 739 -17.51 -8.10 -6.38
CA ASP A 739 -17.28 -6.83 -7.08
C ASP A 739 -16.93 -5.72 -6.09
N GLU A 740 -17.69 -5.63 -4.99
CA GLU A 740 -17.39 -4.68 -3.92
C GLU A 740 -16.30 -5.16 -2.96
N ARG A 741 -15.86 -6.43 -3.09
CA ARG A 741 -14.91 -7.13 -2.21
C ARG A 741 -15.35 -7.06 -0.73
N LYS A 742 -16.63 -7.39 -0.51
CA LYS A 742 -17.36 -7.27 0.76
C LYS A 742 -18.07 -8.56 1.17
N ILE A 743 -18.32 -8.67 2.47
CA ILE A 743 -19.16 -9.70 3.06
C ILE A 743 -20.14 -9.02 4.02
N ASP A 744 -21.44 -9.22 3.82
CA ASP A 744 -22.50 -8.69 4.68
C ASP A 744 -22.89 -9.72 5.74
N PHE A 745 -22.97 -9.27 6.99
CA PHE A 745 -23.31 -10.08 8.15
C PHE A 745 -24.61 -9.63 8.85
N GLU A 746 -25.30 -10.59 9.48
CA GLU A 746 -26.43 -10.35 10.39
C GLU A 746 -26.10 -10.88 11.79
N MET A 747 -26.60 -10.23 12.85
CA MET A 747 -26.47 -10.71 14.23
C MET A 747 -27.28 -11.99 14.46
N ALA A 748 -26.64 -13.07 14.89
CA ALA A 748 -27.33 -14.34 15.14
C ALA A 748 -28.28 -14.26 16.35
N GLU A 749 -29.41 -14.98 16.28
CA GLU A 749 -30.51 -14.92 17.26
C GLU A 749 -30.07 -15.19 18.71
N LYS A 750 -29.04 -16.02 18.91
CA LYS A 750 -28.43 -16.26 20.23
C LYS A 750 -27.84 -14.98 20.82
N THR A 751 -27.07 -14.21 20.04
CA THR A 751 -26.56 -12.88 20.46
C THR A 751 -27.70 -11.89 20.69
N LEU A 752 -28.79 -11.98 19.90
CA LEU A 752 -30.00 -11.17 20.16
C LEU A 752 -30.65 -11.50 21.52
N SER A 753 -30.51 -12.73 22.02
CA SER A 753 -31.08 -13.23 23.29
C SER A 753 -30.23 -12.96 24.54
N ALA A 754 -28.98 -12.53 24.39
CA ALA A 754 -28.06 -12.32 25.50
C ALA A 754 -28.60 -11.29 26.53
N PRO A 755 -28.48 -11.54 27.85
CA PRO A 755 -29.04 -10.67 28.88
C PRO A 755 -28.50 -9.24 28.79
N ILE A 756 -29.40 -8.28 28.55
CA ILE A 756 -29.06 -6.86 28.58
C ILE A 756 -28.68 -6.47 30.02
N GLY A 757 -27.50 -5.87 30.19
CA GLY A 757 -26.88 -5.54 31.48
C GLY A 757 -27.56 -4.42 32.29
N ARG A 758 -28.89 -4.46 32.45
CA ARG A 758 -29.58 -3.68 33.50
C ARG A 758 -29.20 -4.21 34.87
N LYS A 759 -28.10 -3.69 35.40
CA LYS A 759 -27.70 -3.84 36.81
C LYS A 759 -28.71 -3.09 37.69
N ASN A 760 -29.87 -3.73 37.92
CA ASN A 760 -30.93 -3.20 38.76
C ASN A 760 -30.36 -2.84 40.13
N ARG A 761 -30.32 -1.54 40.46
CA ARG A 761 -30.21 -1.05 41.85
C ARG A 761 -31.54 -1.29 42.59
N GLY A 762 -31.94 -2.56 42.68
CA GLY A 762 -32.93 -3.01 43.65
C GLY A 762 -32.31 -2.92 45.03
N ALA A 763 -33.04 -2.35 45.99
CA ALA A 763 -32.50 -2.10 47.32
C ALA A 763 -32.37 -3.41 48.12
N GLU A 764 -31.14 -3.89 48.31
CA GLU A 764 -30.85 -4.93 49.31
C GLU A 764 -31.11 -4.38 50.71
N LYS A 765 -32.23 -4.79 51.32
CA LYS A 765 -32.40 -4.72 52.76
C LYS A 765 -31.56 -5.84 53.40
N PRO A 766 -30.62 -5.56 54.31
CA PRO A 766 -29.85 -6.61 54.96
C PRO A 766 -30.76 -7.47 55.85
N ALA A 767 -30.66 -8.80 55.69
CA ALA A 767 -31.45 -9.75 56.47
C ALA A 767 -30.85 -9.95 57.87
N ALA A 768 -31.42 -9.29 58.88
CA ALA A 768 -31.03 -9.47 60.27
C ALA A 768 -31.55 -10.80 60.83
N LYS A 769 -30.67 -11.61 61.45
CA LYS A 769 -31.03 -12.86 62.14
C LYS A 769 -31.79 -12.57 63.43
N SER A 770 -32.82 -13.37 63.73
CA SER A 770 -33.66 -13.22 64.93
C SER A 770 -33.23 -14.11 66.09
N THR A 771 -32.62 -13.53 67.12
CA THR A 771 -32.50 -14.13 68.46
C THR A 771 -32.75 -13.07 69.53
N LYS A 772 -33.77 -13.27 70.39
CA LYS A 772 -33.97 -12.48 71.62
C LYS A 772 -32.92 -12.91 72.66
N PRO A 773 -32.54 -12.03 73.60
CA PRO A 773 -33.28 -11.92 74.87
C PRO A 773 -33.77 -10.49 75.16
N ALA A 774 -34.37 -10.29 76.34
CA ALA A 774 -34.92 -8.99 76.78
C ALA A 774 -33.96 -8.23 77.71
N GLY A 775 -34.02 -6.89 77.64
CA GLY A 775 -33.35 -5.95 78.55
C GLY A 775 -33.97 -4.55 78.41
N LYS A 776 -34.05 -3.78 79.50
CA LYS A 776 -34.67 -2.43 79.56
C LYS A 776 -33.63 -1.35 79.96
N PRO A 777 -33.94 -0.04 79.87
CA PRO A 777 -32.98 0.89 79.23
C PRO A 777 -32.56 2.11 80.07
N SER A 778 -31.55 2.81 79.57
CA SER A 778 -31.33 4.26 79.69
C SER A 778 -30.38 4.74 78.57
N GLY A 779 -30.44 5.97 78.06
CA GLY A 779 -31.49 7.00 78.19
C GLY A 779 -30.97 8.39 77.77
N TYR A 780 -31.84 9.23 77.17
CA TYR A 780 -31.66 10.67 76.87
C TYR A 780 -30.50 11.01 75.87
N ASP A 781 -30.44 12.12 75.12
CA ASP A 781 -31.37 13.21 74.72
C ASP A 781 -30.69 13.95 73.51
N THR A 782 -31.28 14.84 72.69
CA THR A 782 -32.64 15.41 72.53
C THR A 782 -32.88 15.71 71.02
N GLU A 783 -34.16 15.66 70.61
CA GLU A 783 -34.97 16.70 69.90
C GLU A 783 -34.32 17.95 69.23
N LYS A 784 -34.92 18.69 68.27
CA LYS A 784 -36.27 18.73 67.62
C LYS A 784 -36.07 19.22 66.15
N VAL A 785 -36.66 18.64 65.11
CA VAL A 785 -38.05 18.79 64.59
C VAL A 785 -38.45 20.20 64.14
N ALA A 786 -38.65 20.40 62.82
CA ALA A 786 -39.75 21.18 62.22
C ALA A 786 -39.91 20.93 60.69
N GLU A 787 -41.12 20.56 60.27
CA GLU A 787 -41.62 20.45 58.88
C GLU A 787 -42.59 21.65 58.57
N PRO A 788 -43.40 21.69 57.48
CA PRO A 788 -43.13 21.61 56.03
C PRO A 788 -43.89 22.73 55.23
N ALA A 789 -43.98 22.69 53.88
CA ALA A 789 -45.25 22.95 53.14
C ALA A 789 -45.20 22.85 51.57
N LYS A 790 -46.06 21.98 51.02
CA LYS A 790 -47.04 22.14 49.90
C LYS A 790 -46.69 22.76 48.52
N ALA A 791 -47.24 22.14 47.46
CA ALA A 791 -47.37 22.64 46.07
C ALA A 791 -48.72 23.38 45.83
N PRO A 792 -49.06 23.97 44.63
CA PRO A 792 -49.63 23.16 43.52
C PRO A 792 -49.58 23.70 42.04
N ARG A 793 -49.88 22.78 41.09
CA ARG A 793 -50.49 22.87 39.72
C ARG A 793 -50.94 24.23 39.09
N ARG A 794 -50.61 24.49 37.80
CA ARG A 794 -51.50 24.42 36.57
C ARG A 794 -50.79 24.91 35.26
N ALA A 795 -51.44 24.75 34.09
CA ALA A 795 -50.98 25.13 32.71
C ALA A 795 -51.91 26.21 32.07
N PRO A 796 -51.65 26.84 30.87
CA PRO A 796 -51.98 26.20 29.56
C PRO A 796 -51.34 26.72 28.20
N ALA A 797 -51.41 25.88 27.15
CA ALA A 797 -51.80 26.12 25.72
C ALA A 797 -51.17 27.14 24.71
N LYS A 798 -50.81 26.57 23.52
CA LYS A 798 -51.14 26.94 22.09
C LYS A 798 -50.20 27.79 21.15
N SER A 799 -49.94 27.18 19.97
CA SER A 799 -49.58 27.74 18.63
C SER A 799 -48.14 28.30 18.43
N SER A 800 -47.55 28.32 17.23
CA SER A 800 -48.07 28.08 15.86
C SER A 800 -47.08 27.32 14.92
N LYS A 801 -47.25 27.39 13.58
CA LYS A 801 -46.48 26.68 12.52
C LYS A 801 -45.28 27.53 12.01
N ASN A 802 -44.32 27.06 11.19
CA ASN A 802 -44.11 25.83 10.38
C ASN A 802 -42.56 25.54 10.36
N SER A 803 -41.93 24.60 9.63
CA SER A 803 -42.33 23.61 8.60
C SER A 803 -41.36 22.40 8.63
N ASP A 804 -41.89 21.17 8.59
CA ASP A 804 -41.10 19.94 8.40
C ASP A 804 -41.11 19.49 6.94
N ASP A 805 -40.04 18.82 6.50
CA ASP A 805 -40.11 17.85 5.40
C ASP A 805 -39.18 16.65 5.70
N ALA A 806 -39.67 15.75 6.56
CA ALA A 806 -38.93 14.59 7.07
C ALA A 806 -39.53 13.29 6.53
N TYR A 807 -38.69 12.50 5.85
CA TYR A 807 -39.01 11.23 5.17
C TYR A 807 -39.84 10.26 6.03
N ARG A 808 -40.97 9.76 5.49
CA ARG A 808 -41.90 8.87 6.23
C ARG A 808 -41.89 7.44 5.68
N PRO A 809 -41.97 6.40 6.54
CA PRO A 809 -42.00 5.00 6.09
C PRO A 809 -43.14 4.62 5.15
N SER A 810 -44.22 5.41 5.09
CA SER A 810 -45.29 5.31 4.08
C SER A 810 -44.77 5.37 2.65
N ASP A 811 -43.72 6.14 2.42
CA ASP A 811 -43.30 6.54 1.08
C ASP A 811 -42.47 5.42 0.43
N ALA A 812 -41.80 4.60 1.26
CA ALA A 812 -41.20 3.34 0.87
C ALA A 812 -42.25 2.27 0.52
N ALA A 813 -43.39 2.22 1.21
CA ALA A 813 -44.49 1.32 0.88
C ALA A 813 -45.17 1.74 -0.45
N ALA A 814 -45.40 3.04 -0.65
CA ALA A 814 -45.93 3.59 -1.91
C ALA A 814 -45.01 3.29 -3.10
N LYS A 815 -43.70 3.60 -3.01
CA LYS A 815 -42.73 3.31 -4.07
C LYS A 815 -42.62 1.81 -4.38
N ASN A 816 -42.70 0.93 -3.37
CA ASN A 816 -42.73 -0.52 -3.61
C ASN A 816 -44.02 -0.98 -4.30
N ALA A 817 -45.16 -0.34 -4.04
CA ALA A 817 -46.41 -0.61 -4.76
C ALA A 817 -46.36 -0.12 -6.22
N GLU A 818 -45.77 1.04 -6.48
CA GLU A 818 -45.54 1.54 -7.85
C GLU A 818 -44.51 0.68 -8.61
N LEU A 819 -43.43 0.25 -7.97
CA LEU A 819 -42.46 -0.67 -8.56
C LEU A 819 -43.06 -2.06 -8.86
N ARG A 820 -44.00 -2.54 -8.04
CA ARG A 820 -44.79 -3.75 -8.35
C ARG A 820 -45.72 -3.52 -9.54
N LYS A 821 -46.53 -2.47 -9.55
CA LYS A 821 -47.38 -2.11 -10.71
C LYS A 821 -46.57 -1.90 -11.99
N SER A 822 -45.38 -1.30 -11.90
CA SER A 822 -44.46 -1.11 -13.04
C SER A 822 -43.90 -2.45 -13.54
N ARG A 823 -43.50 -3.36 -12.64
CA ARG A 823 -43.12 -4.74 -13.02
C ARG A 823 -44.28 -5.51 -13.63
N GLU A 824 -45.47 -5.47 -13.03
CA GLU A 824 -46.68 -6.15 -13.51
C GLU A 824 -47.11 -5.62 -14.89
N LEU A 825 -47.11 -4.30 -15.10
CA LEU A 825 -47.38 -3.67 -16.40
C LEU A 825 -46.32 -4.06 -17.44
N LYS A 826 -45.02 -4.04 -17.08
CA LYS A 826 -43.93 -4.47 -17.98
C LYS A 826 -44.04 -5.96 -18.30
N GLN A 827 -44.52 -6.80 -17.38
CA GLN A 827 -44.71 -8.23 -17.55
C GLN A 827 -45.98 -8.57 -18.35
N ALA A 828 -47.02 -7.72 -18.29
CA ALA A 828 -48.19 -7.77 -19.16
C ALA A 828 -47.84 -7.36 -20.61
N LEU A 829 -47.12 -6.26 -20.79
CA LEU A 829 -46.63 -5.84 -22.12
C LEU A 829 -45.69 -6.89 -22.74
N LEU A 830 -44.91 -7.60 -21.91
CA LEU A 830 -44.06 -8.74 -22.32
C LEU A 830 -44.82 -10.06 -22.55
N SER A 831 -46.12 -10.15 -22.24
CA SER A 831 -46.97 -11.30 -22.56
C SER A 831 -47.91 -11.01 -23.75
N GLU A 832 -48.44 -9.79 -23.87
CA GLU A 832 -49.16 -9.33 -25.05
C GLU A 832 -48.27 -9.39 -26.31
N SER A 833 -47.03 -8.89 -26.21
CA SER A 833 -46.03 -8.98 -27.30
C SER A 833 -45.58 -10.41 -27.64
N LYS A 834 -45.93 -11.42 -26.82
CA LYS A 834 -45.69 -12.84 -27.11
C LYS A 834 -46.92 -13.57 -27.69
N ASN A 835 -48.12 -13.03 -27.53
CA ASN A 835 -49.37 -13.64 -28.02
C ASN A 835 -49.97 -12.93 -29.25
N GLY A 836 -49.54 -11.73 -29.62
CA GLY A 836 -49.96 -11.01 -30.82
C GLY A 836 -49.46 -11.63 -32.14
N GLY A 837 -49.79 -12.90 -32.40
CA GLY A 837 -49.01 -13.76 -33.29
C GLY A 837 -49.70 -14.48 -34.46
N ARG A 838 -51.04 -14.52 -34.58
CA ARG A 838 -51.73 -14.99 -35.83
C ARG A 838 -53.25 -14.78 -35.87
N THR A 839 -53.75 -14.63 -37.09
CA THR A 839 -55.16 -14.42 -37.51
C THR A 839 -55.75 -13.05 -37.09
N SER A 840 -56.61 -12.39 -37.87
CA SER A 840 -57.30 -12.80 -39.10
C SER A 840 -57.26 -11.70 -40.18
N ALA A 841 -57.70 -12.02 -41.41
CA ALA A 841 -57.86 -11.06 -42.50
C ALA A 841 -59.09 -11.41 -43.37
N PRO A 842 -59.88 -10.41 -43.77
CA PRO A 842 -60.33 -10.33 -45.16
C PRO A 842 -60.30 -8.87 -45.72
N GLY A 843 -60.12 -8.62 -47.02
CA GLY A 843 -59.83 -9.53 -48.13
C GLY A 843 -60.12 -8.90 -49.52
N LYS A 844 -59.66 -9.57 -50.60
CA LYS A 844 -59.80 -9.20 -52.05
C LYS A 844 -59.02 -7.93 -52.47
N SER A 845 -58.39 -7.83 -53.64
CA SER A 845 -58.15 -8.73 -54.79
C SER A 845 -56.91 -8.25 -55.58
N GLY A 846 -56.20 -9.02 -56.43
CA GLY A 846 -56.33 -10.44 -56.81
C GLY A 846 -55.46 -10.80 -58.05
N ARG A 847 -55.61 -12.03 -58.56
CA ARG A 847 -55.05 -12.65 -59.81
C ARG A 847 -53.56 -13.06 -59.86
N ALA A 848 -53.38 -14.24 -60.50
CA ALA A 848 -52.19 -14.81 -61.17
C ALA A 848 -51.08 -15.51 -60.34
N ALA A 849 -50.59 -16.62 -60.92
CA ALA A 849 -49.56 -17.59 -60.49
C ALA A 849 -49.16 -18.41 -61.76
N PRO A 850 -48.21 -19.39 -61.74
CA PRO A 850 -47.37 -19.94 -60.66
C PRO A 850 -45.85 -19.77 -61.03
N ALA A 851 -44.85 -20.68 -60.93
CA ALA A 851 -44.74 -22.09 -60.53
C ALA A 851 -43.27 -22.58 -60.32
N LYS A 852 -43.08 -23.58 -59.44
CA LYS A 852 -42.19 -24.77 -59.58
C LYS A 852 -40.63 -24.62 -59.66
N ASP A 853 -39.79 -25.59 -59.24
CA ASP A 853 -39.97 -26.86 -58.50
C ASP A 853 -38.70 -27.30 -57.70
N ALA A 854 -38.73 -28.53 -57.15
CA ALA A 854 -37.75 -29.33 -56.38
C ALA A 854 -36.25 -29.38 -56.83
N GLY A 855 -35.28 -30.00 -56.10
CA GLY A 855 -35.39 -31.03 -55.04
C GLY A 855 -34.14 -31.33 -54.18
N LYS A 856 -34.01 -32.59 -53.67
CA LYS A 856 -33.24 -32.99 -52.45
C LYS A 856 -32.12 -34.06 -52.66
N PRO A 857 -31.30 -34.45 -51.63
CA PRO A 857 -29.92 -34.99 -51.79
C PRO A 857 -29.65 -36.37 -51.14
N SER A 858 -28.37 -36.82 -51.07
CA SER A 858 -27.88 -37.92 -50.19
C SER A 858 -26.37 -37.84 -49.81
N LYS A 859 -25.86 -38.78 -48.99
CA LYS A 859 -24.51 -38.87 -48.34
C LYS A 859 -23.88 -40.31 -48.53
N PRO A 860 -22.97 -40.85 -47.67
CA PRO A 860 -21.49 -40.65 -47.55
C PRO A 860 -20.64 -41.97 -47.56
N SER A 861 -19.30 -41.91 -47.37
CA SER A 861 -18.45 -43.08 -46.99
C SER A 861 -17.12 -42.71 -46.27
N LYS A 862 -16.27 -43.69 -45.86
CA LYS A 862 -15.11 -43.54 -44.91
C LYS A 862 -13.80 -44.31 -45.29
N HIS A 863 -12.65 -43.70 -44.92
CA HIS A 863 -11.40 -44.27 -44.32
C HIS A 863 -10.38 -45.23 -45.03
N ARG A 864 -9.13 -44.71 -45.17
CA ARG A 864 -7.87 -45.11 -44.46
C ARG A 864 -6.96 -46.29 -44.93
N LYS A 865 -5.76 -46.00 -45.47
CA LYS A 865 -4.38 -46.48 -45.04
C LYS A 865 -3.26 -46.18 -46.08
N GLY A 866 -2.00 -45.98 -45.64
CA GLY A 866 -0.76 -46.29 -46.40
C GLY A 866 0.22 -45.15 -46.79
N PRO A 867 1.54 -45.21 -46.43
CA PRO A 867 2.63 -44.32 -46.91
C PRO A 867 3.67 -45.05 -47.82
N PRO A 868 4.67 -44.34 -48.42
CA PRO A 868 6.07 -44.47 -47.95
C PRO A 868 6.93 -43.16 -48.06
N LYS A 869 8.28 -43.27 -48.16
CA LYS A 869 9.31 -42.23 -47.90
C LYS A 869 10.22 -41.84 -49.11
N SER A 870 10.96 -40.73 -48.93
CA SER A 870 12.40 -40.50 -49.27
C SER A 870 12.84 -39.95 -50.65
N GLY A 871 13.93 -39.16 -50.63
CA GLY A 871 14.66 -38.58 -51.78
C GLY A 871 15.38 -37.26 -51.42
N ALA A 872 16.66 -37.02 -51.81
CA ALA A 872 17.43 -35.82 -51.42
C ALA A 872 18.68 -35.49 -52.31
N ALA A 873 19.05 -34.19 -52.37
CA ALA A 873 20.31 -33.58 -52.86
C ALA A 873 20.72 -33.79 -54.35
N PRO A 874 21.44 -32.83 -55.00
CA PRO A 874 22.87 -32.45 -54.79
C PRO A 874 23.07 -30.93 -54.51
N ALA A 875 24.21 -30.33 -54.09
CA ALA A 875 25.67 -30.53 -54.27
C ALA A 875 26.23 -29.89 -55.59
N ALA A 876 27.38 -29.16 -55.67
CA ALA A 876 28.44 -28.76 -54.72
C ALA A 876 29.37 -27.61 -55.27
N LYS A 877 30.43 -27.24 -54.50
CA LYS A 877 31.68 -26.50 -54.87
C LYS A 877 31.64 -24.96 -55.05
N SER A 878 32.72 -24.17 -54.87
CA SER A 878 33.97 -24.30 -54.05
C SER A 878 34.86 -23.02 -54.08
N GLY A 879 35.45 -22.61 -52.93
CA GLY A 879 36.60 -21.66 -52.84
C GLY A 879 36.26 -20.15 -52.96
N GLY A 880 37.11 -19.20 -52.55
CA GLY A 880 38.39 -19.32 -51.81
C GLY A 880 39.14 -17.98 -51.60
N SER A 881 39.32 -17.56 -50.33
CA SER A 881 40.33 -16.63 -49.76
C SER A 881 40.90 -15.41 -50.53
N ARG A 882 40.73 -14.19 -49.97
CA ARG A 882 41.84 -13.31 -49.48
C ARG A 882 41.39 -11.94 -48.89
N LYS A 883 42.00 -11.58 -47.74
CA LYS A 883 42.37 -10.21 -47.31
C LYS A 883 43.88 -10.00 -47.70
N PRO A 884 44.55 -8.82 -47.59
CA PRO A 884 44.29 -7.70 -46.68
C PRO A 884 44.63 -6.26 -47.19
N LYS A 885 44.66 -5.31 -46.22
CA LYS A 885 45.37 -4.01 -46.16
C LYS A 885 44.77 -2.77 -46.85
N ALA A 886 44.36 -1.86 -45.96
CA ALA A 886 44.11 -0.43 -46.12
C ALA A 886 45.18 0.39 -46.86
N LYS A 887 44.73 1.50 -47.45
CA LYS A 887 45.15 2.86 -47.07
C LYS A 887 44.26 3.94 -47.72
N SER A 888 43.81 4.90 -46.89
CA SER A 888 43.56 6.33 -47.15
C SER A 888 42.72 6.87 -46.01
#